data_AF-Q9F9G2-F1
#
_entry.id   AF-Q9F9G2-F1
#
_cell.length_a   1.000
_cell.length_b   1.000
_cell.length_c   1.000
_cell.angle_alpha   90.00
_cell.angle_beta   90.00
_cell.angle_gamma   90.00
#
_symmetry.space_group_name_H-M   'P 1'
#
loop_
_entity.id
_entity.type
_entity.pdbx_description
1 polymer ?
#
loop_
_entity_poly.entity_id
_entity_poly.type
_entity_poly.pdbx_seq_one_letter_code
_entity_poly.pdbx_strand_id
1 'polypeptide(L)'
;AFFTTVIIPAIVGGIATGAAVGTVSGLLGWGLKQAEEANKTPDKPDKVWRIQAGRGFNEFPNKEYDLYKSLLSSKIDGGWDWGNAARHYWVKGGQWNKLEVDMKDAVGTYKLSGLRNYTGGDLDVNMQKATLRLGQFNGNSFTSFKDSADRTTRVDFNAKNISIDNFLEINNRVGSGAGRKASSTVLTLQASEGITSGKNAEISLYDGATLNLASNSVKLMGNVWMGRLQYVGAYLAPSYSTINTSKVVGEVDFNHLTVGDHNAAQAGIIASKKTYIGTLDLWQSTGLNIIAPPEGGYKDKPNNTNSQSGAKNDKNESAKNDKQDSNTQVINPPNSGQKTEIQPTQVIDGPFAGAKDTVVNINRINTNADGTIKIGGYTASLTTNAANLNIGKGGINLSNQASGRSLLVENLTGNITVDGALMVNNQVGGYALAGSSANFEFKAGVDTKNGTIAFNNDIHLGKAVNLRVDAHTAYFNGNIYLGKSTNLRVNGHSAHFKNIDASKSDNGLNTSTLDLSGVTDKVNINKLTTSATNVNIKNFDIKELVVTTRVQSFGQYTIFGENIGDQSHIGVVSLQMGYSPAYSGGVTFKSGKKLVIDEIYHAPWNYFDARNITDVEINKKILFGAPGNIAGKTGLMFNNLTLNSNASMDYGKDLDLTIQGHFTNNQGTMNLFVQDGRVATLNAGHQASMIFNNLVDSTTGFYKPLIKVNNAQNLTKNKEHVLVKARNIDYNLVGVQGASYDNISASNTNLMEQFKERLALYNNNNRMDICVVRKDNLNDIKACGMAIGNQAMVNNPENYKYLEGKAWKNTGINKTANNTTIAVNLGNNSTPTENGGNTTNLPTNTTNNARFARYALIKNA
;
A
#
# COMPACT_ATOMS: atom_id res chain seq x y z
N ALA A 1 22.12 -34.79 -1.52
CA ALA A 1 23.35 -35.59 -1.44
C ALA A 1 24.19 -35.05 -0.29
N PHE A 2 24.49 -35.93 0.68
CA PHE A 2 25.34 -35.77 1.87
C PHE A 2 25.12 -34.53 2.76
N PHE A 3 24.18 -34.67 3.70
CA PHE A 3 24.18 -33.93 4.96
C PHE A 3 25.00 -34.74 5.99
N THR A 4 26.11 -34.18 6.48
CA THR A 4 26.80 -34.67 7.68
C THR A 4 26.37 -33.82 8.87
N THR A 5 25.75 -34.51 9.82
CA THR A 5 25.27 -34.06 11.11
C THR A 5 26.43 -33.59 11.99
N VAL A 6 26.37 -32.36 12.52
CA VAL A 6 27.14 -31.94 13.69
C VAL A 6 26.16 -31.48 14.76
N ILE A 7 26.29 -32.10 15.92
CA ILE A 7 25.43 -31.98 17.10
C ILE A 7 25.63 -30.59 17.74
N ILE A 8 24.54 -29.85 17.87
CA ILE A 8 24.42 -28.57 18.58
C ILE A 8 23.82 -28.85 19.96
N PRO A 9 24.40 -28.34 21.06
CA PRO A 9 23.63 -28.04 22.25
C PRO A 9 23.58 -26.53 22.56
N ALA A 10 22.34 -26.01 22.54
CA ALA A 10 21.77 -24.94 23.36
C ALA A 10 22.39 -23.52 23.36
N ILE A 11 21.80 -22.61 22.57
CA ILE A 11 20.86 -21.52 22.95
C ILE A 11 20.63 -20.69 21.67
N VAL A 12 19.68 -21.11 20.83
CA VAL A 12 18.89 -20.28 19.88
C VAL A 12 17.69 -21.16 19.52
N GLY A 13 16.50 -20.82 20.02
CA GLY A 13 15.26 -21.49 19.64
C GLY A 13 14.61 -20.80 18.45
N GLY A 14 14.32 -21.55 17.39
CA GLY A 14 13.27 -21.22 16.41
C GLY A 14 13.70 -20.66 15.06
N ILE A 15 14.23 -21.51 14.18
CA ILE A 15 13.97 -21.38 12.74
C ILE A 15 13.24 -22.65 12.33
N ALA A 16 11.93 -22.54 12.15
CA ALA A 16 11.16 -23.54 11.44
C ALA A 16 10.29 -22.82 10.40
N THR A 17 10.66 -23.05 9.14
CA THR A 17 9.81 -23.07 7.93
C THR A 17 9.02 -21.81 7.57
N GLY A 18 9.42 -21.14 6.47
CA GLY A 18 8.50 -20.22 5.77
C GLY A 18 9.09 -19.07 4.94
N ALA A 19 10.32 -19.13 4.43
CA ALA A 19 10.81 -18.11 3.49
C ALA A 19 10.75 -18.64 2.05
N ALA A 20 9.78 -18.13 1.28
CA ALA A 20 9.72 -18.36 -0.15
C ALA A 20 10.95 -17.74 -0.82
N VAL A 21 11.63 -18.54 -1.64
CA VAL A 21 12.84 -18.18 -2.37
C VAL A 21 12.53 -17.08 -3.37
N GLY A 22 12.85 -15.83 -3.00
CA GLY A 22 12.75 -14.69 -3.89
C GLY A 22 13.01 -13.38 -3.13
N THR A 23 14.12 -12.72 -3.43
CA THR A 23 14.52 -11.35 -3.03
C THR A 23 15.31 -11.09 -1.74
N VAL A 24 15.62 -12.07 -0.89
CA VAL A 24 16.50 -11.87 0.30
C VAL A 24 18.01 -11.94 -0.03
N SER A 25 18.44 -11.56 -1.23
CA SER A 25 19.86 -11.71 -1.62
C SER A 25 20.78 -10.60 -1.08
N GLY A 26 20.26 -9.40 -0.81
CA GLY A 26 21.09 -8.27 -0.34
C GLY A 26 21.49 -8.34 1.14
N LEU A 27 20.52 -8.66 2.01
CA LEU A 27 20.76 -8.79 3.45
C LEU A 27 21.73 -9.95 3.78
N LEU A 28 21.64 -11.05 3.02
CA LEU A 28 22.55 -12.18 3.16
C LEU A 28 23.98 -11.80 2.74
N GLY A 29 24.18 -11.01 1.70
CA GLY A 29 25.51 -10.62 1.22
C GLY A 29 26.27 -9.69 2.18
N TRP A 30 25.70 -8.51 2.46
CA TRP A 30 26.34 -7.54 3.37
C TRP A 30 26.31 -7.99 4.82
N GLY A 31 25.21 -8.57 5.31
CA GLY A 31 25.09 -9.00 6.70
C GLY A 31 26.10 -10.08 7.07
N LEU A 32 26.37 -11.05 6.18
CA LEU A 32 27.42 -12.04 6.40
C LEU A 32 28.82 -11.40 6.44
N LYS A 33 29.11 -10.46 5.52
CA LYS A 33 30.39 -9.74 5.49
C LYS A 33 30.62 -8.88 6.71
N GLN A 34 29.59 -8.16 7.16
CA GLN A 34 29.64 -7.36 8.36
C GLN A 34 29.84 -8.25 9.61
N ALA A 35 29.15 -9.38 9.70
CA ALA A 35 29.30 -10.30 10.83
C ALA A 35 30.69 -10.97 10.87
N GLU A 36 31.28 -11.25 9.71
CA GLU A 36 32.66 -11.70 9.56
C GLU A 36 33.66 -10.65 10.08
N GLU A 37 33.54 -9.40 9.61
CA GLU A 37 34.42 -8.30 10.02
C GLU A 37 34.27 -7.94 11.51
N ALA A 38 33.04 -7.88 12.02
CA ALA A 38 32.76 -7.53 13.42
C ALA A 38 33.29 -8.58 14.41
N ASN A 39 33.40 -9.84 13.99
CA ASN A 39 33.92 -10.92 14.82
C ASN A 39 35.43 -11.12 14.69
N LYS A 40 36.09 -10.48 13.72
CA LYS A 40 37.54 -10.56 13.52
C LYS A 40 38.28 -9.88 14.68
N THR A 41 39.09 -10.65 15.41
CA THR A 41 40.00 -10.11 16.43
C THR A 41 41.01 -9.15 15.81
N PRO A 42 41.42 -8.07 16.48
CA PRO A 42 42.53 -7.25 16.03
C PRO A 42 43.78 -8.10 15.75
N ASP A 43 44.48 -7.79 14.66
CA ASP A 43 45.69 -8.51 14.30
C ASP A 43 46.77 -8.29 15.36
N LYS A 44 47.51 -9.34 15.73
CA LYS A 44 48.61 -9.19 16.70
C LYS A 44 49.74 -8.35 16.06
N PRO A 45 50.14 -7.22 16.67
CA PRO A 45 51.25 -6.42 16.16
C PRO A 45 52.60 -7.04 16.56
N ASP A 46 53.60 -6.91 15.70
CA ASP A 46 54.96 -7.40 16.01
C ASP A 46 55.66 -6.48 17.03
N LYS A 47 55.42 -5.17 16.94
CA LYS A 47 55.91 -4.15 17.88
C LYS A 47 54.83 -3.13 18.18
N VAL A 48 54.84 -2.64 19.43
CA VAL A 48 53.98 -1.53 19.89
C VAL A 48 54.86 -0.35 20.25
N TRP A 49 54.77 0.72 19.47
CA TRP A 49 55.40 2.01 19.75
C TRP A 49 54.49 2.87 20.62
N ARG A 50 55.07 3.62 21.55
CA ARG A 50 54.33 4.54 22.42
C ARG A 50 54.91 5.94 22.35
N ILE A 51 54.04 6.92 22.24
CA ILE A 51 54.33 8.34 22.39
C ILE A 51 53.47 8.86 23.54
N GLN A 52 54.09 9.55 24.49
CA GLN A 52 53.38 10.30 25.53
C GLN A 52 53.61 11.79 25.28
N ALA A 53 52.53 12.58 25.19
CA ALA A 53 52.67 14.02 25.05
C ALA A 53 53.31 14.61 26.33
N GLY A 54 54.41 15.37 26.16
CA GLY A 54 55.17 15.97 27.27
C GLY A 54 54.53 17.24 27.86
N ARG A 55 55.18 17.83 28.87
CA ARG A 55 54.78 19.14 29.46
C ARG A 55 54.76 20.22 28.37
N GLY A 56 53.66 20.98 28.30
CA GLY A 56 53.46 22.08 27.32
C GLY A 56 52.30 21.88 26.33
N PHE A 57 51.77 20.67 26.17
CA PHE A 57 50.54 20.40 25.40
C PHE A 57 49.25 20.53 26.24
N ASN A 58 49.39 20.61 27.56
CA ASN A 58 48.32 20.72 28.55
C ASN A 58 48.06 22.15 29.05
N GLU A 59 48.87 23.13 28.63
CA GLU A 59 48.84 24.50 29.17
C GLU A 59 48.12 25.53 28.27
N PHE A 60 47.98 25.25 26.96
CA PHE A 60 47.51 26.23 25.98
C PHE A 60 46.19 25.80 25.30
N PRO A 61 45.02 26.06 25.92
CA PRO A 61 43.72 25.55 25.45
C PRO A 61 43.24 26.14 24.12
N ASN A 62 43.81 27.25 23.65
CA ASN A 62 43.42 27.91 22.40
C ASN A 62 44.46 27.74 21.28
N LYS A 63 45.55 27.01 21.53
CA LYS A 63 46.61 26.83 20.53
C LYS A 63 46.21 25.76 19.52
N GLU A 64 46.55 26.03 18.25
CA GLU A 64 46.41 25.07 17.17
C GLU A 64 47.76 24.37 16.92
N TYR A 65 47.74 23.04 16.91
CA TYR A 65 48.91 22.20 16.72
C TYR A 65 48.78 21.36 15.44
N ASP A 66 49.88 21.17 14.72
CA ASP A 66 49.97 20.17 13.64
C ASP A 66 50.29 18.82 14.28
N LEU A 67 49.30 17.92 14.36
CA LEU A 67 49.41 16.62 15.04
C LEU A 67 50.49 15.75 14.40
N TYR A 68 50.60 15.78 13.07
CA TYR A 68 51.56 14.96 12.35
C TYR A 68 52.99 15.44 12.63
N LYS A 69 53.27 16.73 12.41
CA LYS A 69 54.62 17.26 12.62
C LYS A 69 55.04 17.21 14.09
N SER A 70 54.12 17.52 15.01
CA SER A 70 54.45 17.65 16.43
C SER A 70 54.68 16.31 17.12
N LEU A 71 53.98 15.25 16.71
CA LEU A 71 53.99 13.96 17.43
C LEU A 71 54.18 12.77 16.49
N LEU A 72 53.31 12.60 15.49
CA LEU A 72 53.23 11.36 14.74
C LEU A 72 54.45 11.09 13.84
N SER A 73 55.06 12.13 13.26
CA SER A 73 56.17 12.03 12.31
C SER A 73 57.42 11.32 12.86
N SER A 74 57.55 11.23 14.19
CA SER A 74 58.64 10.52 14.86
C SER A 74 58.53 8.98 14.76
N LYS A 75 57.31 8.47 14.56
CA LYS A 75 56.97 7.03 14.54
C LYS A 75 56.09 6.62 13.35
N ILE A 76 55.86 7.53 12.40
CA ILE A 76 55.26 7.22 11.11
C ILE A 76 56.34 7.40 10.04
N ASP A 77 56.71 6.29 9.41
CA ASP A 77 57.62 6.30 8.27
C ASP A 77 56.82 6.57 6.98
N GLY A 78 57.51 7.04 5.95
CA GLY A 78 56.92 7.21 4.63
C GLY A 78 57.90 6.87 3.52
N GLY A 79 57.38 6.40 2.40
CA GLY A 79 58.18 5.98 1.25
C GLY A 79 57.38 5.92 -0.03
N TRP A 80 58.04 5.43 -1.09
CA TRP A 80 57.45 5.30 -2.42
C TRP A 80 57.11 3.84 -2.72
N ASP A 81 55.84 3.56 -3.01
CA ASP A 81 55.41 2.24 -3.50
C ASP A 81 55.50 2.24 -5.03
N TRP A 82 56.50 1.54 -5.58
CA TRP A 82 56.76 1.49 -7.01
C TRP A 82 55.60 0.87 -7.80
N GLY A 83 54.96 -0.17 -7.26
CA GLY A 83 53.88 -0.88 -7.95
C GLY A 83 52.63 -0.02 -8.15
N ASN A 84 52.30 0.84 -7.18
CA ASN A 84 51.18 1.76 -7.28
C ASN A 84 51.57 3.19 -7.71
N ALA A 85 52.86 3.46 -7.90
CA ALA A 85 53.42 4.78 -8.23
C ALA A 85 52.91 5.90 -7.31
N ALA A 86 52.95 5.67 -6.00
CA ALA A 86 52.46 6.63 -5.02
C ALA A 86 53.29 6.64 -3.74
N ARG A 87 53.32 7.80 -3.09
CA ARG A 87 53.80 7.93 -1.71
C ARG A 87 52.78 7.34 -0.77
N HIS A 88 53.26 6.59 0.23
CA HIS A 88 52.45 6.00 1.28
C HIS A 88 53.17 6.05 2.63
N TYR A 89 52.41 5.87 3.70
CA TYR A 89 52.90 5.97 5.08
C TYR A 89 52.50 4.73 5.90
N TRP A 90 53.29 4.40 6.92
CA TRP A 90 53.04 3.27 7.81
C TRP A 90 53.68 3.49 9.19
N VAL A 91 53.27 2.72 10.20
CA VAL A 91 53.93 2.75 11.52
C VAL A 91 55.38 2.31 11.40
N LYS A 92 56.28 2.97 12.14
CA LYS A 92 57.72 2.73 12.09
C LYS A 92 58.08 1.24 12.14
N GLY A 93 58.84 0.81 11.13
CA GLY A 93 59.30 -0.58 10.99
C GLY A 93 58.33 -1.56 10.30
N GLY A 94 57.20 -1.09 9.76
CA GLY A 94 56.31 -1.90 8.89
C GLY A 94 54.82 -1.78 9.25
N GLN A 95 53.94 -2.19 8.31
CA GLN A 95 52.48 -2.13 8.42
C GLN A 95 51.87 -3.09 9.47
N TRP A 96 52.68 -3.96 10.06
CA TRP A 96 52.29 -4.94 11.07
C TRP A 96 52.65 -4.50 12.50
N ASN A 97 52.99 -3.21 12.69
CA ASN A 97 53.29 -2.63 14.00
C ASN A 97 52.17 -1.68 14.46
N LYS A 98 52.09 -1.41 15.77
CA LYS A 98 51.11 -0.50 16.36
C LYS A 98 51.78 0.76 16.91
N LEU A 99 51.10 1.90 16.84
CA LEU A 99 51.48 3.16 17.48
C LEU A 99 50.36 3.63 18.41
N GLU A 100 50.68 3.78 19.69
CA GLU A 100 49.80 4.34 20.72
C GLU A 100 50.31 5.74 21.11
N VAL A 101 49.43 6.73 21.06
CA VAL A 101 49.73 8.13 21.39
C VAL A 101 48.83 8.55 22.55
N ASP A 102 49.42 8.70 23.75
CA ASP A 102 48.71 9.14 24.94
C ASP A 102 48.84 10.66 25.14
N MET A 103 47.71 11.35 24.99
CA MET A 103 47.54 12.79 25.13
C MET A 103 46.30 13.13 25.98
N LYS A 104 45.90 12.27 26.92
CA LYS A 104 44.65 12.45 27.69
C LYS A 104 44.52 13.81 28.37
N ASP A 105 45.65 14.41 28.77
CA ASP A 105 45.70 15.72 29.42
C ASP A 105 45.97 16.90 28.48
N ALA A 106 46.22 16.63 27.20
CA ALA A 106 46.46 17.68 26.22
C ALA A 106 45.18 18.47 25.95
N VAL A 107 45.32 19.79 25.83
CA VAL A 107 44.25 20.72 25.49
C VAL A 107 44.60 21.45 24.19
N GLY A 108 43.66 22.19 23.62
CA GLY A 108 43.84 22.86 22.34
C GLY A 108 43.22 22.12 21.16
N THR A 109 43.58 22.57 19.96
CA THR A 109 43.09 22.02 18.70
C THR A 109 44.23 21.35 17.93
N TYR A 110 44.09 20.07 17.62
CA TYR A 110 45.09 19.29 16.90
C TYR A 110 44.60 19.01 15.49
N LYS A 111 45.42 19.36 14.50
CA LYS A 111 45.09 19.21 13.08
C LYS A 111 45.88 18.08 12.47
N LEU A 112 45.18 17.16 11.82
CA LEU A 112 45.80 16.18 10.94
C LEU A 112 45.39 16.49 9.50
N SER A 113 46.32 16.91 8.67
CA SER A 113 46.04 17.30 7.28
C SER A 113 47.15 16.83 6.36
N GLY A 114 46.78 16.12 5.30
CA GLY A 114 47.72 15.63 4.28
C GLY A 114 48.34 14.26 4.57
N LEU A 115 47.89 13.53 5.59
CA LEU A 115 48.28 12.14 5.79
C LEU A 115 47.51 11.27 4.79
N ARG A 116 48.05 11.14 3.58
CA ARG A 116 47.44 10.41 2.45
C ARG A 116 48.11 9.08 2.21
N ASN A 117 47.33 8.05 1.91
CA ASN A 117 47.75 6.68 1.72
C ASN A 117 48.49 6.15 2.96
N TYR A 118 47.89 6.33 4.14
CA TYR A 118 48.35 5.64 5.32
C TYR A 118 47.98 4.16 5.19
N THR A 119 48.95 3.32 4.82
CA THR A 119 48.77 1.90 4.45
C THR A 119 48.79 0.93 5.61
N GLY A 120 48.90 1.45 6.83
CA GLY A 120 48.70 0.65 8.03
C GLY A 120 49.85 0.63 9.01
N GLY A 121 49.76 -0.38 9.86
CA GLY A 121 50.12 -0.29 11.26
C GLY A 121 48.99 0.37 12.04
N ASP A 122 48.59 -0.24 13.15
CA ASP A 122 47.47 0.26 13.95
C ASP A 122 47.85 1.59 14.61
N LEU A 123 46.93 2.54 14.64
CA LEU A 123 47.16 3.89 15.18
C LEU A 123 46.09 4.25 16.19
N ASP A 124 46.48 4.40 17.46
CA ASP A 124 45.59 4.81 18.54
C ASP A 124 46.03 6.18 19.05
N VAL A 125 45.21 7.21 18.84
CA VAL A 125 45.47 8.57 19.35
C VAL A 125 44.42 8.96 20.39
N ASN A 126 44.86 9.07 21.64
CA ASN A 126 43.99 9.36 22.77
C ASN A 126 44.21 10.79 23.29
N MET A 127 43.25 11.68 23.06
CA MET A 127 43.28 13.11 23.33
C MET A 127 41.95 13.65 23.90
N GLN A 128 41.43 12.99 24.94
CA GLN A 128 40.07 13.17 25.47
C GLN A 128 39.67 14.60 25.86
N LYS A 129 40.65 15.50 26.11
CA LYS A 129 40.41 16.91 26.47
C LYS A 129 40.62 17.89 25.32
N ALA A 130 41.04 17.42 24.14
CA ALA A 130 41.38 18.26 22.99
C ALA A 130 40.40 18.10 21.83
N THR A 131 40.35 19.12 20.97
CA THR A 131 39.59 19.07 19.71
C THR A 131 40.50 18.53 18.60
N LEU A 132 40.03 17.53 17.86
CA LEU A 132 40.68 17.03 16.66
C LEU A 132 40.02 17.64 15.42
N ARG A 133 40.83 18.19 14.52
CA ARG A 133 40.42 18.59 13.17
C ARG A 133 41.05 17.65 12.16
N LEU A 134 40.23 16.78 11.58
CA LEU A 134 40.60 15.88 10.49
C LEU A 134 40.44 16.61 9.16
N GLY A 135 41.55 17.11 8.64
CA GLY A 135 41.60 17.91 7.43
C GLY A 135 41.64 19.41 7.72
N GLN A 136 42.31 20.14 6.85
CA GLN A 136 42.27 21.62 6.79
C GLN A 136 42.57 22.04 5.35
N PHE A 137 43.85 22.29 5.01
CA PHE A 137 44.26 22.61 3.64
C PHE A 137 44.20 21.38 2.71
N ASN A 138 44.39 20.19 3.27
CA ASN A 138 44.32 18.92 2.54
C ASN A 138 43.56 17.86 3.36
N GLY A 139 43.04 16.84 2.68
CA GLY A 139 42.37 15.70 3.29
C GLY A 139 43.32 14.61 3.77
N ASN A 140 42.75 13.53 4.28
CA ASN A 140 43.49 12.36 4.80
C ASN A 140 42.95 11.07 4.18
N SER A 141 43.78 10.03 4.12
CA SER A 141 43.30 8.71 3.76
C SER A 141 44.00 7.57 4.51
N PHE A 142 43.18 6.63 4.97
CA PHE A 142 43.59 5.47 5.75
C PHE A 142 43.21 4.21 4.97
N THR A 143 44.15 3.31 4.77
CA THR A 143 44.00 2.11 3.96
C THR A 143 44.89 0.98 4.49
N SER A 144 44.83 -0.17 3.85
CA SER A 144 45.69 -1.32 4.13
C SER A 144 46.30 -1.85 2.85
N PHE A 145 47.29 -2.72 2.97
CA PHE A 145 47.67 -3.59 1.86
C PHE A 145 47.23 -5.01 2.14
N LYS A 146 46.69 -5.65 1.11
CA LYS A 146 46.43 -7.09 1.10
C LYS A 146 47.77 -7.82 1.14
N ASP A 147 48.00 -8.52 2.22
CA ASP A 147 49.15 -9.38 2.48
C ASP A 147 48.69 -10.82 2.73
N SER A 148 49.62 -11.74 2.96
CA SER A 148 49.28 -13.15 3.23
C SER A 148 48.50 -13.38 4.54
N ALA A 149 48.41 -12.36 5.39
CA ALA A 149 47.67 -12.39 6.65
C ALA A 149 46.30 -11.68 6.54
N ASP A 150 45.96 -11.14 5.36
CA ASP A 150 44.74 -10.36 5.09
C ASP A 150 44.45 -9.34 6.22
N ARG A 151 45.49 -8.60 6.64
CA ARG A 151 45.40 -7.71 7.80
C ARG A 151 44.38 -6.59 7.62
N THR A 152 43.86 -6.11 8.74
CA THR A 152 42.96 -4.97 8.82
C THR A 152 43.69 -3.82 9.51
N THR A 153 43.82 -2.67 8.84
CA THR A 153 44.36 -1.46 9.48
C THR A 153 43.30 -0.90 10.43
N ARG A 154 43.64 -0.71 11.71
CA ARG A 154 42.75 -0.05 12.69
C ARG A 154 43.32 1.31 13.08
N VAL A 155 42.51 2.35 12.89
CA VAL A 155 42.86 3.73 13.26
C VAL A 155 41.82 4.26 14.20
N ASP A 156 42.22 4.62 15.41
CA ASP A 156 41.34 5.04 16.48
C ASP A 156 41.72 6.45 16.97
N PHE A 157 40.76 7.36 16.92
CA PHE A 157 40.87 8.70 17.51
C PHE A 157 39.87 8.85 18.64
N ASN A 158 40.36 9.20 19.83
CA ASN A 158 39.53 9.49 21.00
C ASN A 158 39.75 10.93 21.45
N ALA A 159 38.80 11.83 21.19
CA ALA A 159 38.94 13.26 21.40
C ALA A 159 37.76 13.86 22.18
N LYS A 160 37.85 15.15 22.53
CA LYS A 160 36.71 15.90 23.06
C LYS A 160 35.68 16.18 21.96
N ASN A 161 36.15 16.77 20.86
CA ASN A 161 35.39 17.05 19.64
C ASN A 161 36.18 16.57 18.43
N ILE A 162 35.48 16.10 17.40
CA ILE A 162 36.09 15.77 16.11
C ILE A 162 35.38 16.57 15.01
N SER A 163 36.13 17.38 14.28
CA SER A 163 35.64 18.08 13.08
C SER A 163 36.33 17.54 11.84
N ILE A 164 35.56 17.11 10.86
CA ILE A 164 36.05 16.66 9.54
C ILE A 164 35.86 17.83 8.57
N ASP A 165 36.95 18.53 8.27
CA ASP A 165 36.88 19.81 7.54
C ASP A 165 37.30 19.70 6.07
N ASN A 166 37.75 18.52 5.63
CA ASN A 166 38.17 18.23 4.26
C ASN A 166 37.87 16.76 3.91
N PHE A 167 38.30 16.26 2.75
CA PHE A 167 38.05 14.87 2.37
C PHE A 167 38.72 13.87 3.32
N LEU A 168 38.01 12.77 3.57
CA LEU A 168 38.46 11.64 4.38
C LEU A 168 38.13 10.35 3.63
N GLU A 169 39.15 9.67 3.11
CA GLU A 169 38.96 8.42 2.38
C GLU A 169 39.37 7.22 3.24
N ILE A 170 38.50 6.21 3.33
CA ILE A 170 38.70 5.00 4.14
C ILE A 170 38.77 3.80 3.21
N ASN A 171 39.85 3.03 3.34
CA ASN A 171 40.26 1.93 2.47
C ASN A 171 40.44 2.32 1.00
N ASN A 172 40.95 3.52 0.76
CA ASN A 172 41.14 4.04 -0.59
C ASN A 172 42.16 3.23 -1.40
N ARG A 173 42.05 3.34 -2.73
CA ARG A 173 43.09 2.83 -3.64
C ARG A 173 44.37 3.63 -3.48
N VAL A 174 45.49 2.95 -3.26
CA VAL A 174 46.81 3.57 -3.28
C VAL A 174 47.22 3.82 -4.73
N GLY A 175 47.45 5.08 -5.09
CA GLY A 175 47.98 5.47 -6.40
C GLY A 175 47.17 4.96 -7.59
N SER A 176 47.85 4.33 -8.55
CA SER A 176 47.22 3.72 -9.73
C SER A 176 46.38 2.48 -9.38
N GLY A 177 46.68 1.82 -8.25
CA GLY A 177 46.12 0.52 -7.88
C GLY A 177 46.61 -0.65 -8.72
N ALA A 178 47.65 -0.48 -9.56
CA ALA A 178 48.22 -1.58 -10.35
C ALA A 178 48.97 -2.59 -9.47
N GLY A 179 49.64 -2.12 -8.43
CA GLY A 179 50.42 -2.91 -7.48
C GLY A 179 49.56 -3.61 -6.41
N ARG A 180 50.02 -3.56 -5.16
CA ARG A 180 49.32 -4.18 -4.03
C ARG A 180 47.91 -3.60 -3.86
N LYS A 181 46.94 -4.47 -3.63
CA LYS A 181 45.53 -4.12 -3.46
C LYS A 181 45.23 -3.80 -2.00
N ALA A 182 44.13 -3.08 -1.75
CA ALA A 182 43.68 -2.86 -0.38
C ALA A 182 43.04 -4.12 0.19
N SER A 183 43.13 -4.30 1.51
CA SER A 183 42.42 -5.35 2.26
C SER A 183 41.18 -4.73 2.90
N SER A 184 41.20 -4.47 4.20
CA SER A 184 40.14 -3.82 4.97
C SER A 184 40.71 -2.75 5.88
N THR A 185 39.89 -1.76 6.25
CA THR A 185 40.27 -0.68 7.18
C THR A 185 39.11 -0.36 8.11
N VAL A 186 39.40 -0.25 9.41
CA VAL A 186 38.45 0.21 10.43
C VAL A 186 38.94 1.55 10.98
N LEU A 187 38.16 2.60 10.78
CA LEU A 187 38.39 3.91 11.39
C LEU A 187 37.38 4.12 12.52
N THR A 188 37.86 4.35 13.73
CA THR A 188 37.01 4.69 14.89
C THR A 188 37.21 6.14 15.27
N LEU A 189 36.13 6.91 15.24
CA LEU A 189 36.07 8.28 15.74
C LEU A 189 35.22 8.30 17.00
N GLN A 190 35.88 8.50 18.15
CA GLN A 190 35.24 8.62 19.44
C GLN A 190 35.39 10.06 19.94
N ALA A 191 34.26 10.72 20.21
CA ALA A 191 34.22 12.07 20.72
C ALA A 191 33.29 12.17 21.94
N SER A 192 33.73 12.82 23.01
CA SER A 192 32.87 12.98 24.20
C SER A 192 31.76 14.01 24.01
N GLU A 193 31.91 15.00 23.12
CA GLU A 193 30.91 16.04 22.85
C GLU A 193 30.21 15.84 21.51
N GLY A 194 30.94 15.90 20.39
CA GLY A 194 30.33 15.75 19.07
C GLY A 194 31.31 15.45 17.94
N ILE A 195 30.76 14.88 16.87
CA ILE A 195 31.46 14.65 15.60
C ILE A 195 30.72 15.45 14.53
N THR A 196 31.42 16.40 13.91
CA THR A 196 30.85 17.28 12.88
C THR A 196 31.65 17.22 11.59
N SER A 197 31.04 17.58 10.45
CA SER A 197 31.80 17.85 9.23
C SER A 197 31.43 19.17 8.58
N GLY A 198 32.38 19.74 7.83
CA GLY A 198 32.14 20.90 6.98
C GLY A 198 31.30 20.53 5.75
N LYS A 199 30.62 21.50 5.13
CA LYS A 199 29.77 21.29 3.95
C LYS A 199 30.51 20.73 2.73
N ASN A 200 31.81 21.02 2.62
CA ASN A 200 32.67 20.57 1.52
C ASN A 200 33.50 19.32 1.89
N ALA A 201 33.33 18.78 3.10
CA ALA A 201 34.03 17.58 3.51
C ALA A 201 33.36 16.36 2.86
N GLU A 202 34.14 15.56 2.14
CA GLU A 202 33.65 14.31 1.56
C GLU A 202 34.24 13.12 2.32
N ILE A 203 33.38 12.29 2.90
CA ILE A 203 33.79 11.07 3.60
C ILE A 203 33.51 9.90 2.66
N SER A 204 34.55 9.30 2.09
CA SER A 204 34.43 8.21 1.12
C SER A 204 34.85 6.88 1.74
N LEU A 205 33.94 5.91 1.77
CA LEU A 205 34.18 4.53 2.16
C LEU A 205 34.24 3.66 0.91
N TYR A 206 35.36 2.97 0.73
CA TYR A 206 35.57 1.99 -0.33
C TYR A 206 35.24 0.57 0.16
N ASP A 207 35.39 -0.43 -0.70
CA ASP A 207 35.20 -1.84 -0.35
C ASP A 207 36.06 -2.22 0.87
N GLY A 208 35.50 -2.91 1.87
CA GLY A 208 36.18 -3.31 3.11
C GLY A 208 36.42 -2.18 4.11
N ALA A 209 35.77 -1.02 3.93
CA ALA A 209 35.85 0.11 4.86
C ALA A 209 34.74 0.06 5.94
N THR A 210 35.14 0.18 7.19
CA THR A 210 34.23 0.38 8.34
C THR A 210 34.56 1.70 9.05
N LEU A 211 33.55 2.53 9.27
CA LEU A 211 33.63 3.77 10.06
C LEU A 211 32.78 3.63 11.33
N ASN A 212 33.43 3.54 12.50
CA ASN A 212 32.77 3.54 13.79
C ASN A 212 32.69 4.95 14.35
N LEU A 213 31.49 5.40 14.72
CA LEU A 213 31.24 6.70 15.33
C LEU A 213 30.67 6.48 16.74
N ALA A 214 31.31 7.09 17.73
CA ALA A 214 30.87 7.06 19.12
C ALA A 214 30.90 8.48 19.70
N SER A 215 29.73 9.06 19.95
CA SER A 215 29.61 10.40 20.53
C SER A 215 28.21 10.69 21.08
N ASN A 216 28.01 11.85 21.68
CA ASN A 216 26.67 12.30 22.03
C ASN A 216 25.87 12.72 20.80
N SER A 217 26.51 13.22 19.75
CA SER A 217 25.84 13.61 18.49
C SER A 217 26.78 13.54 17.29
N VAL A 218 26.21 13.21 16.13
CA VAL A 218 26.92 13.15 14.85
C VAL A 218 26.17 14.02 13.83
N LYS A 219 26.88 14.97 13.20
CA LYS A 219 26.33 15.89 12.20
C LYS A 219 27.28 16.02 11.01
N LEU A 220 27.05 15.23 9.98
CA LEU A 220 27.88 15.19 8.78
C LEU A 220 27.21 16.03 7.67
N MET A 221 27.73 17.24 7.47
CA MET A 221 27.11 18.25 6.59
C MET A 221 27.52 18.13 5.12
N GLY A 222 28.70 17.56 4.85
CA GLY A 222 29.15 17.24 3.49
C GLY A 222 28.69 15.86 3.00
N ASN A 223 29.15 15.46 1.82
CA ASN A 223 28.75 14.18 1.21
C ASN A 223 29.42 12.99 1.93
N VAL A 224 28.63 12.03 2.36
CA VAL A 224 29.11 10.72 2.82
C VAL A 224 28.88 9.73 1.70
N TRP A 225 29.96 9.16 1.15
CA TRP A 225 29.90 8.23 0.03
C TRP A 225 30.25 6.82 0.47
N MET A 226 29.28 5.92 0.45
CA MET A 226 29.45 4.52 0.80
C MET A 226 29.58 3.64 -0.45
N GLY A 227 30.58 2.76 -0.47
CA GLY A 227 30.77 1.78 -1.54
C GLY A 227 31.29 2.39 -2.85
N ARG A 228 32.20 3.37 -2.76
CA ARG A 228 32.76 4.04 -3.94
C ARG A 228 33.58 3.08 -4.82
N LEU A 229 33.69 3.38 -6.11
CA LEU A 229 34.45 2.57 -7.06
C LEU A 229 35.95 2.62 -6.73
N GLN A 230 36.47 1.52 -6.22
CA GLN A 230 37.86 1.46 -5.77
C GLN A 230 38.85 1.35 -6.94
N TYR A 231 38.51 0.59 -7.99
CA TYR A 231 39.37 0.36 -9.15
C TYR A 231 38.62 0.65 -10.45
N VAL A 232 39.31 1.31 -11.39
CA VAL A 232 38.76 1.60 -12.71
C VAL A 232 38.42 0.28 -13.42
N GLY A 233 37.20 0.17 -13.95
CA GLY A 233 36.72 -1.03 -14.65
C GLY A 233 36.15 -2.14 -13.76
N ALA A 234 36.23 -2.03 -12.43
CA ALA A 234 35.70 -3.03 -11.48
C ALA A 234 34.20 -2.86 -11.20
N TYR A 235 33.39 -2.56 -12.22
CA TYR A 235 31.96 -2.23 -12.08
C TYR A 235 31.09 -3.39 -11.58
N LEU A 236 31.56 -4.63 -11.72
CA LEU A 236 30.82 -5.82 -11.32
C LEU A 236 31.15 -6.30 -9.90
N ALA A 237 32.18 -5.74 -9.27
CA ALA A 237 32.56 -6.13 -7.91
C ALA A 237 31.59 -5.50 -6.89
N PRO A 238 30.98 -6.28 -5.99
CA PRO A 238 30.23 -5.72 -4.88
C PRO A 238 31.21 -4.99 -3.95
N SER A 239 30.93 -3.72 -3.67
CA SER A 239 31.70 -2.90 -2.73
C SER A 239 30.97 -2.87 -1.41
N TYR A 240 31.55 -3.48 -0.38
CA TYR A 240 30.97 -3.54 0.97
C TYR A 240 31.51 -2.41 1.82
N SER A 241 30.63 -1.70 2.52
CA SER A 241 31.03 -0.66 3.45
C SER A 241 30.06 -0.55 4.62
N THR A 242 30.58 -0.14 5.77
CA THR A 242 29.80 -0.06 7.01
C THR A 242 30.03 1.28 7.71
N ILE A 243 28.96 1.96 8.08
CA ILE A 243 29.01 3.02 9.09
C ILE A 243 28.30 2.51 10.34
N ASN A 244 29.01 2.50 11.45
CA ASN A 244 28.46 2.06 12.72
C ASN A 244 28.29 3.25 13.66
N THR A 245 27.04 3.59 13.94
CA THR A 245 26.61 4.64 14.86
C THR A 245 25.92 4.09 16.10
N SER A 246 26.02 2.78 16.36
CA SER A 246 25.39 2.11 17.51
C SER A 246 25.75 2.72 18.87
N LYS A 247 26.92 3.37 18.96
CA LYS A 247 27.41 4.05 20.17
C LYS A 247 27.12 5.56 20.20
N VAL A 248 26.30 6.06 19.27
CA VAL A 248 25.82 7.45 19.29
C VAL A 248 24.57 7.52 20.16
N VAL A 249 24.63 8.30 21.24
CA VAL A 249 23.55 8.38 22.24
C VAL A 249 22.43 9.32 21.78
N GLY A 250 22.77 10.41 21.10
CA GLY A 250 21.82 11.36 20.54
C GLY A 250 21.50 11.08 19.07
N GLU A 251 21.22 12.15 18.33
CA GLU A 251 20.80 12.08 16.93
C GLU A 251 22.00 11.97 15.98
N VAL A 252 21.81 11.19 14.92
CA VAL A 252 22.71 11.07 13.79
C VAL A 252 22.08 11.78 12.60
N ASP A 253 22.80 12.76 12.05
CA ASP A 253 22.36 13.57 10.91
C ASP A 253 23.38 13.47 9.77
N PHE A 254 22.94 12.86 8.67
CA PHE A 254 23.62 12.87 7.40
C PHE A 254 22.93 13.88 6.46
N ASN A 255 23.57 15.00 6.15
CA ASN A 255 22.96 15.96 5.22
C ASN A 255 22.84 15.40 3.80
N HIS A 256 23.87 14.69 3.32
CA HIS A 256 23.89 14.04 2.01
C HIS A 256 24.63 12.70 2.10
N LEU A 257 23.92 11.62 1.76
CA LEU A 257 24.43 10.26 1.69
C LEU A 257 24.35 9.75 0.25
N THR A 258 25.48 9.30 -0.29
CA THR A 258 25.59 8.67 -1.61
C THR A 258 25.96 7.21 -1.44
N VAL A 259 25.28 6.28 -2.11
CA VAL A 259 25.58 4.85 -2.07
C VAL A 259 25.86 4.32 -3.48
N GLY A 260 27.04 3.71 -3.62
CA GLY A 260 27.59 3.16 -4.85
C GLY A 260 28.10 4.19 -5.84
N ASP A 261 28.88 3.70 -6.79
CA ASP A 261 29.50 4.48 -7.86
C ASP A 261 29.80 3.53 -9.03
N HIS A 262 28.89 3.48 -10.01
CA HIS A 262 29.01 2.57 -11.16
C HIS A 262 29.21 1.08 -10.80
N ASN A 263 28.81 0.68 -9.58
CA ASN A 263 29.05 -0.67 -9.05
C ASN A 263 27.83 -1.21 -8.29
N ALA A 264 27.87 -2.50 -7.97
CA ALA A 264 26.84 -3.17 -7.17
C ALA A 264 27.08 -3.03 -5.67
N ALA A 265 27.35 -1.81 -5.19
CA ALA A 265 27.66 -1.57 -3.78
C ALA A 265 26.56 -2.08 -2.84
N GLN A 266 27.00 -2.68 -1.73
CA GLN A 266 26.15 -3.15 -0.65
C GLN A 266 26.64 -2.47 0.64
N ALA A 267 25.97 -1.39 1.00
CA ALA A 267 26.28 -0.58 2.16
C ALA A 267 25.38 -0.93 3.34
N GLY A 268 25.86 -0.69 4.55
CA GLY A 268 24.99 -0.71 5.70
C GLY A 268 25.36 0.24 6.83
N ILE A 269 24.33 0.74 7.49
CA ILE A 269 24.40 1.61 8.64
C ILE A 269 23.86 0.84 9.83
N ILE A 270 24.72 0.54 10.79
CA ILE A 270 24.29 0.07 12.11
C ILE A 270 23.92 1.33 12.88
N ALA A 271 22.62 1.62 12.95
CA ALA A 271 22.07 2.90 13.32
C ALA A 271 21.93 3.04 14.83
N SER A 272 22.02 4.28 15.34
CA SER A 272 21.40 4.60 16.63
C SER A 272 19.86 4.63 16.48
N LYS A 273 19.13 4.87 17.58
CA LYS A 273 17.66 4.90 17.57
C LYS A 273 17.06 5.90 16.58
N LYS A 274 17.76 7.01 16.32
CA LYS A 274 17.27 8.12 15.49
C LYS A 274 18.29 8.49 14.44
N THR A 275 17.96 8.18 13.18
CA THR A 275 18.79 8.53 12.03
C THR A 275 18.02 9.49 11.12
N TYR A 276 18.64 10.63 10.82
CA TYR A 276 18.16 11.57 9.81
C TYR A 276 19.09 11.58 8.61
N ILE A 277 18.52 11.53 7.42
CA ILE A 277 19.21 11.65 6.14
C ILE A 277 18.51 12.75 5.34
N GLY A 278 19.24 13.80 4.95
CA GLY A 278 18.72 14.87 4.11
C GLY A 278 18.43 14.39 2.69
N THR A 279 19.49 14.20 1.90
CA THR A 279 19.40 13.62 0.55
C THR A 279 20.09 12.26 0.52
N LEU A 280 19.39 11.23 0.03
CA LEU A 280 19.93 9.91 -0.25
C LEU A 280 20.01 9.69 -1.75
N ASP A 281 21.22 9.52 -2.30
CA ASP A 281 21.44 9.18 -3.70
C ASP A 281 21.90 7.72 -3.82
N LEU A 282 21.08 6.88 -4.45
CA LEU A 282 21.37 5.47 -4.69
C LEU A 282 21.77 5.23 -6.13
N TRP A 283 22.87 4.53 -6.37
CA TRP A 283 23.18 4.04 -7.71
C TRP A 283 22.24 2.88 -8.11
N GLN A 284 21.94 2.75 -9.41
CA GLN A 284 20.90 1.86 -9.97
C GLN A 284 20.95 0.39 -9.55
N SER A 285 22.08 -0.10 -9.05
CA SER A 285 22.31 -1.50 -8.65
C SER A 285 22.74 -1.67 -7.19
N THR A 286 22.42 -0.70 -6.33
CA THR A 286 22.91 -0.67 -4.94
C THR A 286 21.92 -1.19 -3.93
N GLY A 287 22.44 -1.65 -2.80
CA GLY A 287 21.67 -1.92 -1.59
C GLY A 287 22.19 -1.08 -0.42
N LEU A 288 21.28 -0.44 0.31
CA LEU A 288 21.55 0.19 1.59
C LEU A 288 20.73 -0.49 2.68
N ASN A 289 21.39 -0.97 3.72
CA ASN A 289 20.75 -1.60 4.88
C ASN A 289 20.91 -0.70 6.11
N ILE A 290 19.81 -0.16 6.66
CA ILE A 290 19.82 0.64 7.89
C ILE A 290 19.24 -0.21 9.03
N ILE A 291 20.12 -0.71 9.90
CA ILE A 291 19.74 -1.60 10.99
C ILE A 291 19.60 -0.78 12.26
N ALA A 292 18.38 -0.63 12.75
CA ALA A 292 18.04 0.00 14.02
C ALA A 292 18.26 -0.98 15.20
N PRO A 293 18.47 -0.47 16.43
CA PRO A 293 18.71 -1.30 17.60
C PRO A 293 17.45 -2.09 18.01
N PRO A 294 17.59 -3.31 18.55
CA PRO A 294 16.48 -4.06 19.12
C PRO A 294 16.01 -3.45 20.45
N GLU A 295 14.89 -3.94 20.97
CA GLU A 295 14.43 -3.62 22.32
C GLU A 295 15.52 -3.98 23.35
N GLY A 296 15.91 -3.03 24.20
CA GLY A 296 17.04 -3.18 25.13
C GLY A 296 18.42 -2.77 24.57
N GLY A 297 18.51 -2.36 23.30
CA GLY A 297 19.74 -1.87 22.67
C GLY A 297 20.70 -2.98 22.21
N TYR A 298 21.79 -2.58 21.55
CA TYR A 298 22.85 -3.52 21.17
C TYR A 298 23.59 -4.02 22.41
N LYS A 299 23.82 -5.33 22.49
CA LYS A 299 24.62 -5.92 23.57
C LYS A 299 26.09 -5.94 23.17
N ASP A 300 26.97 -5.62 24.12
CA ASP A 300 28.39 -5.83 23.94
C ASP A 300 28.72 -7.33 23.92
N LYS A 301 29.76 -7.70 23.17
CA LYS A 301 30.28 -9.06 23.13
C LYS A 301 30.67 -9.49 24.57
N PRO A 302 30.22 -10.65 25.08
CA PRO A 302 30.65 -11.12 26.39
C PRO A 302 32.18 -11.26 26.41
N ASN A 303 32.83 -10.59 27.36
CA ASN A 303 34.26 -10.72 27.56
C ASN A 303 34.59 -12.16 27.94
N ASN A 304 35.31 -12.86 27.07
CA ASN A 304 35.82 -14.20 27.37
C ASN A 304 37.00 -14.07 28.36
N THR A 305 36.66 -13.74 29.60
CA THR A 305 37.56 -13.90 30.74
C THR A 305 37.37 -15.31 31.24
N ASN A 306 38.41 -16.15 31.10
CA ASN A 306 38.47 -17.45 31.76
C ASN A 306 38.37 -17.23 33.27
N SER A 307 37.16 -17.24 33.80
CA SER A 307 36.91 -17.31 35.23
C SER A 307 37.06 -18.77 35.62
N GLN A 308 38.27 -19.16 36.03
CA GLN A 308 38.44 -20.31 36.91
C GLN A 308 37.63 -20.04 38.18
N SER A 309 36.43 -20.61 38.25
CA SER A 309 35.79 -20.89 39.54
C SER A 309 35.64 -22.40 39.63
N GLY A 310 36.45 -22.99 40.51
CA GLY A 310 36.28 -24.36 40.92
C GLY A 310 35.02 -24.46 41.77
N ALA A 311 34.03 -25.20 41.29
CA ALA A 311 32.95 -25.71 42.11
C ALA A 311 32.81 -27.21 41.83
N LYS A 312 32.97 -27.98 42.90
CA LYS A 312 32.84 -29.43 42.99
C LYS A 312 31.46 -29.87 42.49
N ASN A 313 31.43 -30.87 41.60
CA ASN A 313 30.24 -31.68 41.37
C ASN A 313 30.28 -32.90 42.30
N ASP A 314 29.41 -32.90 43.31
CA ASP A 314 29.01 -34.09 44.05
C ASP A 314 27.74 -34.69 43.39
N LYS A 315 27.78 -36.02 43.20
CA LYS A 315 26.67 -36.96 42.88
C LYS A 315 26.03 -36.79 41.49
N ASN A 316 25.73 -37.84 40.72
CA ASN A 316 25.29 -39.17 41.11
C ASN A 316 25.57 -40.24 40.02
N GLU A 317 25.76 -41.46 40.50
CA GLU A 317 25.76 -42.79 39.86
C GLU A 317 24.59 -42.99 38.86
N SER A 318 24.54 -43.94 37.91
CA SER A 318 25.09 -45.30 37.77
C SER A 318 24.70 -45.84 36.38
N ALA A 319 25.56 -46.62 35.73
CA ALA A 319 25.19 -47.91 35.11
C ALA A 319 26.45 -48.64 34.64
N LYS A 320 26.71 -49.81 35.25
CA LYS A 320 27.75 -50.79 34.89
C LYS A 320 27.28 -51.74 33.79
N ASN A 321 28.24 -52.25 33.03
CA ASN A 321 28.49 -53.67 32.65
C ASN A 321 29.17 -53.71 31.27
N ASP A 322 30.13 -54.56 30.93
CA ASP A 322 31.17 -55.33 31.63
C ASP A 322 31.98 -56.08 30.53
N LYS A 323 33.25 -56.43 30.83
CA LYS A 323 34.22 -57.31 30.11
C LYS A 323 35.05 -56.72 28.95
N GLN A 324 36.33 -57.05 28.72
CA GLN A 324 37.46 -57.73 29.40
C GLN A 324 38.60 -57.71 28.34
N ASP A 325 39.66 -56.90 28.49
CA ASP A 325 41.04 -57.25 28.92
C ASP A 325 41.96 -57.95 27.87
N SER A 326 43.04 -57.28 27.42
CA SER A 326 44.45 -57.75 27.45
C SER A 326 45.43 -57.02 26.49
N ASN A 327 46.45 -56.38 27.08
CA ASN A 327 47.89 -56.25 26.73
C ASN A 327 48.38 -55.93 25.29
N THR A 328 49.08 -54.79 25.13
CA THR A 328 50.56 -54.75 24.89
C THR A 328 51.18 -53.35 25.06
N GLN A 329 52.39 -53.32 25.59
CA GLN A 329 53.22 -52.15 25.92
C GLN A 329 54.01 -51.58 24.72
N VAL A 330 54.02 -50.25 24.62
CA VAL A 330 55.16 -49.31 24.47
C VAL A 330 56.29 -49.63 23.46
N ILE A 331 56.35 -48.85 22.38
CA ILE A 331 57.55 -48.19 21.83
C ILE A 331 57.15 -46.78 21.32
N ASN A 332 57.77 -45.71 21.84
CA ASN A 332 57.69 -44.29 21.37
C ASN A 332 58.65 -44.06 20.17
N PRO A 333 58.68 -42.93 19.37
CA PRO A 333 58.14 -41.55 19.51
C PRO A 333 57.59 -40.98 18.15
N PRO A 334 57.41 -39.64 17.83
CA PRO A 334 57.65 -38.42 18.59
C PRO A 334 56.49 -37.40 18.67
N ASN A 335 56.72 -36.45 19.58
CA ASN A 335 56.04 -35.18 19.79
C ASN A 335 55.51 -34.50 18.51
N SER A 336 54.18 -34.40 18.39
CA SER A 336 53.53 -33.30 17.65
C SER A 336 52.19 -32.97 18.32
N GLY A 337 52.25 -32.18 19.39
CA GLY A 337 51.05 -31.58 19.98
C GLY A 337 50.46 -30.53 19.03
N GLN A 338 49.63 -30.95 18.08
CA GLN A 338 48.69 -30.04 17.41
C GLN A 338 47.57 -29.73 18.39
N LYS A 339 47.63 -28.54 18.98
CA LYS A 339 46.55 -27.98 19.79
C LYS A 339 45.39 -27.66 18.86
N THR A 340 44.23 -28.28 19.08
CA THR A 340 43.01 -28.00 18.34
C THR A 340 42.61 -26.54 18.63
N GLU A 341 42.81 -25.65 17.66
CA GLU A 341 42.44 -24.25 17.77
C GLU A 341 40.93 -24.15 17.49
N ILE A 342 40.14 -24.00 18.56
CA ILE A 342 38.70 -23.78 18.46
C ILE A 342 38.51 -22.37 17.89
N GLN A 343 38.06 -22.28 16.64
CA GLN A 343 37.70 -20.99 16.06
C GLN A 343 36.57 -20.34 16.88
N PRO A 344 36.61 -19.01 17.12
CA PRO A 344 35.56 -18.32 17.85
C PRO A 344 34.21 -18.55 17.17
N THR A 345 33.18 -18.88 17.96
CA THR A 345 31.81 -19.05 17.46
C THR A 345 31.35 -17.77 16.76
N GLN A 346 31.11 -17.85 15.45
CA GLN A 346 30.60 -16.75 14.65
C GLN A 346 29.11 -16.58 14.97
N VAL A 347 28.76 -15.54 15.73
CA VAL A 347 27.35 -15.19 15.97
C VAL A 347 26.85 -14.48 14.71
N ILE A 348 25.98 -15.15 13.95
CA ILE A 348 25.29 -14.59 12.79
C ILE A 348 23.90 -14.18 13.29
N ASP A 349 23.66 -12.88 13.43
CA ASP A 349 22.34 -12.37 13.79
C ASP A 349 21.41 -12.46 12.57
N GLY A 350 20.31 -13.20 12.72
CA GLY A 350 19.20 -13.17 11.77
C GLY A 350 18.42 -11.84 11.84
N PRO A 351 17.45 -11.61 10.94
CA PRO A 351 16.61 -10.42 10.98
C PRO A 351 15.87 -10.31 12.32
N PHE A 352 15.93 -9.13 12.95
CA PHE A 352 15.26 -8.83 14.20
C PHE A 352 14.52 -7.49 14.09
N ALA A 353 13.49 -7.30 14.91
CA ALA A 353 12.74 -6.05 14.96
C ALA A 353 13.48 -4.96 15.72
N GLY A 354 13.51 -3.75 15.16
CA GLY A 354 13.94 -2.56 15.88
C GLY A 354 13.01 -2.24 17.06
N ALA A 355 13.54 -1.57 18.09
CA ALA A 355 12.76 -1.10 19.23
C ALA A 355 11.64 -0.14 18.79
N LYS A 356 10.59 -0.03 19.60
CA LYS A 356 9.39 0.74 19.24
C LYS A 356 9.64 2.23 18.97
N ASP A 357 10.69 2.80 19.55
CA ASP A 357 11.07 4.21 19.42
C ASP A 357 12.09 4.47 18.30
N THR A 358 12.40 3.46 17.49
CA THR A 358 13.36 3.59 16.39
C THR A 358 12.74 4.27 15.18
N VAL A 359 13.43 5.30 14.67
CA VAL A 359 12.96 6.11 13.54
C VAL A 359 14.09 6.38 12.57
N VAL A 360 13.83 6.12 11.29
CA VAL A 360 14.66 6.54 10.17
C VAL A 360 13.90 7.58 9.37
N ASN A 361 14.42 8.80 9.32
CA ASN A 361 13.84 9.90 8.56
C ASN A 361 14.73 10.19 7.35
N ILE A 362 14.17 10.13 6.15
CA ILE A 362 14.89 10.46 4.91
C ILE A 362 14.10 11.55 4.19
N ASN A 363 14.65 12.74 4.02
CA ASN A 363 13.87 13.82 3.41
C ASN A 363 13.69 13.64 1.88
N ARG A 364 14.71 13.16 1.17
CA ARG A 364 14.64 12.90 -0.28
C ARG A 364 15.44 11.66 -0.67
N ILE A 365 14.88 10.84 -1.55
CA ILE A 365 15.59 9.73 -2.19
C ILE A 365 15.71 10.02 -3.69
N ASN A 366 16.91 9.94 -4.24
CA ASN A 366 17.13 9.90 -5.68
C ASN A 366 17.79 8.58 -6.07
N THR A 367 17.49 8.09 -7.26
CA THR A 367 18.31 7.07 -7.91
C THR A 367 19.11 7.69 -9.04
N ASN A 368 20.38 7.35 -9.14
CA ASN A 368 21.25 7.69 -10.26
C ASN A 368 21.41 6.46 -11.16
N ALA A 369 21.34 6.69 -12.46
CA ALA A 369 21.40 5.65 -13.47
C ALA A 369 22.24 6.12 -14.66
N ASP A 370 22.93 5.18 -15.31
CA ASP A 370 23.58 5.40 -16.60
C ASP A 370 22.78 4.77 -17.75
N GLY A 371 23.33 4.89 -18.97
CA GLY A 371 22.77 4.32 -20.18
C GLY A 371 22.91 2.81 -20.32
N THR A 372 23.43 2.08 -19.32
CA THR A 372 23.60 0.62 -19.45
C THR A 372 22.26 -0.12 -19.47
N ILE A 373 22.24 -1.24 -20.18
CA ILE A 373 21.04 -2.05 -20.43
C ILE A 373 21.23 -3.44 -19.83
N LYS A 374 20.25 -3.88 -19.04
CA LYS A 374 20.17 -5.23 -18.48
C LYS A 374 18.76 -5.78 -18.69
N ILE A 375 18.66 -7.05 -19.08
CA ILE A 375 17.36 -7.75 -19.17
C ILE A 375 16.72 -7.78 -17.78
N GLY A 376 15.47 -7.32 -17.68
CA GLY A 376 14.75 -7.16 -16.41
C GLY A 376 15.07 -5.87 -15.65
N GLY A 377 16.01 -5.05 -16.14
CA GLY A 377 16.37 -3.77 -15.53
C GLY A 377 17.35 -3.86 -14.36
N TYR A 378 17.52 -2.74 -13.66
CA TYR A 378 18.33 -2.63 -12.44
C TYR A 378 17.47 -2.23 -11.25
N THR A 379 17.86 -2.67 -10.06
CA THR A 379 17.15 -2.41 -8.81
C THR A 379 18.09 -1.75 -7.81
N ALA A 380 17.74 -0.54 -7.39
CA ALA A 380 18.28 0.08 -6.19
C ALA A 380 17.39 -0.29 -5.00
N SER A 381 17.97 -0.50 -3.82
CA SER A 381 17.22 -0.92 -2.63
C SER A 381 17.65 -0.19 -1.36
N LEU A 382 16.65 0.14 -0.55
CA LEU A 382 16.78 0.64 0.82
C LEU A 382 16.00 -0.31 1.73
N THR A 383 16.68 -0.91 2.70
CA THR A 383 16.09 -1.84 3.66
C THR A 383 16.33 -1.34 5.09
N THR A 384 15.31 -1.41 5.94
CA THR A 384 15.44 -1.14 7.38
C THR A 384 14.57 -2.05 8.24
N ASN A 385 14.87 -2.16 9.52
CA ASN A 385 14.05 -2.83 10.53
C ASN A 385 13.53 -1.84 11.61
N ALA A 386 13.61 -0.53 11.35
CA ALA A 386 13.11 0.48 12.28
C ALA A 386 11.59 0.37 12.46
N ALA A 387 11.07 0.82 13.61
CA ALA A 387 9.63 0.86 13.85
C ALA A 387 8.93 1.81 12.85
N ASN A 388 9.59 2.91 12.45
CA ASN A 388 9.07 3.83 11.44
C ASN A 388 10.17 4.27 10.46
N LEU A 389 9.89 4.12 9.17
CA LEU A 389 10.62 4.76 8.08
C LEU A 389 9.77 5.90 7.51
N ASN A 390 10.22 7.14 7.65
CA ASN A 390 9.51 8.31 7.14
C ASN A 390 10.29 8.92 5.97
N ILE A 391 9.61 9.08 4.85
CA ILE A 391 10.12 9.76 3.66
C ILE A 391 9.45 11.13 3.58
N GLY A 392 10.26 12.18 3.73
CA GLY A 392 9.80 13.56 3.84
C GLY A 392 9.27 14.15 2.54
N LYS A 393 8.99 15.46 2.59
CA LYS A 393 8.38 16.22 1.48
C LYS A 393 9.27 16.32 0.24
N GLY A 394 10.57 16.06 0.37
CA GLY A 394 11.48 15.96 -0.78
C GLY A 394 11.12 14.83 -1.74
N GLY A 395 10.39 13.81 -1.25
CA GLY A 395 9.85 12.73 -2.07
C GLY A 395 10.91 11.81 -2.65
N ILE A 396 10.55 11.14 -3.73
CA ILE A 396 11.37 10.10 -4.34
C ILE A 396 11.49 10.38 -5.84
N ASN A 397 12.72 10.41 -6.33
CA ASN A 397 13.02 10.50 -7.75
C ASN A 397 13.70 9.23 -8.26
N LEU A 398 13.11 8.58 -9.26
CA LEU A 398 13.66 7.44 -9.96
C LEU A 398 14.17 7.88 -11.33
N SER A 399 15.50 7.92 -11.52
CA SER A 399 16.09 8.15 -12.84
C SER A 399 15.93 6.90 -13.70
N ASN A 400 15.38 7.08 -14.90
CA ASN A 400 15.05 6.01 -15.84
C ASN A 400 15.36 6.46 -17.29
N GLN A 401 16.38 5.84 -17.91
CA GLN A 401 16.89 6.27 -19.21
C GLN A 401 16.62 5.25 -20.32
N ALA A 402 17.33 4.11 -20.32
CA ALA A 402 17.34 3.17 -21.45
C ALA A 402 16.65 1.83 -21.16
N SER A 403 16.92 1.21 -20.01
CA SER A 403 16.27 -0.04 -19.57
C SER A 403 15.46 0.20 -18.29
N GLY A 404 14.58 -0.72 -17.92
CA GLY A 404 13.76 -0.58 -16.73
C GLY A 404 14.59 -0.31 -15.47
N ARG A 405 14.06 0.54 -14.59
CA ARG A 405 14.66 0.89 -13.30
C ARG A 405 13.65 0.65 -12.21
N SER A 406 14.10 0.03 -11.13
CA SER A 406 13.29 -0.21 -9.95
C SER A 406 13.94 0.40 -8.72
N LEU A 407 13.11 0.97 -7.84
CA LEU A 407 13.49 1.32 -6.48
C LEU A 407 12.66 0.48 -5.52
N LEU A 408 13.33 -0.33 -4.71
CA LEU A 408 12.73 -1.08 -3.61
C LEU A 408 12.97 -0.36 -2.29
N VAL A 409 11.90 0.01 -1.59
CA VAL A 409 11.94 0.56 -0.23
C VAL A 409 11.25 -0.43 0.69
N GLU A 410 12.03 -1.03 1.59
CA GLU A 410 11.57 -2.11 2.46
C GLU A 410 11.79 -1.76 3.93
N ASN A 411 10.72 -1.90 4.72
CA ASN A 411 10.78 -1.95 6.17
C ASN A 411 10.36 -3.34 6.64
N LEU A 412 11.30 -4.09 7.19
CA LEU A 412 11.12 -5.50 7.55
C LEU A 412 10.09 -5.70 8.66
N THR A 413 10.03 -4.78 9.63
CA THR A 413 9.22 -4.98 10.83
C THR A 413 8.26 -3.85 11.15
N GLY A 414 8.57 -2.64 10.69
CA GLY A 414 7.79 -1.44 10.98
C GLY A 414 6.99 -0.88 9.82
N ASN A 415 6.62 0.39 9.95
CA ASN A 415 5.79 1.14 9.02
C ASN A 415 6.61 1.95 8.01
N ILE A 416 5.98 2.34 6.91
CA ILE A 416 6.51 3.32 5.95
C ILE A 416 5.51 4.46 5.79
N THR A 417 5.99 5.70 5.94
CA THR A 417 5.21 6.91 5.63
C THR A 417 5.89 7.68 4.52
N VAL A 418 5.16 8.08 3.49
CA VAL A 418 5.67 8.89 2.37
C VAL A 418 4.86 10.18 2.26
N ASP A 419 5.51 11.30 2.58
CA ASP A 419 4.91 12.64 2.58
C ASP A 419 5.19 13.43 1.29
N GLY A 420 6.14 12.97 0.48
CA GLY A 420 6.53 13.60 -0.79
C GLY A 420 5.96 12.93 -2.03
N ALA A 421 6.18 13.54 -3.20
CA ALA A 421 5.73 13.00 -4.48
C ALA A 421 6.64 11.87 -4.99
N LEU A 422 6.08 10.98 -5.81
CA LEU A 422 6.83 10.04 -6.62
C LEU A 422 7.14 10.67 -7.99
N MET A 423 8.42 10.72 -8.37
CA MET A 423 8.91 11.39 -9.56
C MET A 423 9.75 10.43 -10.40
N VAL A 424 9.64 10.54 -11.72
CA VAL A 424 10.53 9.87 -12.66
C VAL A 424 11.27 10.94 -13.43
N ASN A 425 12.60 10.84 -13.51
CA ASN A 425 13.45 11.84 -14.17
C ASN A 425 13.20 13.29 -13.70
N ASN A 426 13.05 13.46 -12.38
CA ASN A 426 12.76 14.71 -11.67
C ASN A 426 11.41 15.36 -12.02
N GLN A 427 10.45 14.60 -12.57
CA GLN A 427 9.13 15.09 -12.93
C GLN A 427 8.02 14.28 -12.28
N VAL A 428 7.06 14.97 -11.64
CA VAL A 428 5.81 14.38 -11.16
C VAL A 428 4.95 14.00 -12.37
N GLY A 429 4.48 12.75 -12.43
CA GLY A 429 3.81 12.23 -13.63
C GLY A 429 4.76 12.00 -14.81
N GLY A 430 6.08 12.01 -14.56
CA GLY A 430 7.11 11.66 -15.54
C GLY A 430 6.83 10.30 -16.18
N TYR A 431 7.24 10.13 -17.43
CA TYR A 431 6.95 8.93 -18.22
C TYR A 431 8.20 8.08 -18.44
N ALA A 432 7.95 6.81 -18.74
CA ALA A 432 8.94 5.85 -19.19
C ALA A 432 8.57 5.33 -20.59
N LEU A 433 9.55 4.66 -21.24
CA LEU A 433 9.34 4.00 -22.52
C LEU A 433 8.80 2.58 -22.31
N ALA A 434 8.02 2.09 -23.27
CA ALA A 434 7.55 0.70 -23.25
C ALA A 434 8.75 -0.26 -23.31
N GLY A 435 8.80 -1.26 -22.43
CA GLY A 435 9.95 -2.16 -22.25
C GLY A 435 11.01 -1.65 -21.25
N SER A 436 10.92 -0.39 -20.83
CA SER A 436 11.84 0.25 -19.88
C SER A 436 11.08 0.94 -18.76
N SER A 437 10.18 0.19 -18.10
CA SER A 437 9.31 0.75 -17.07
C SER A 437 10.09 1.26 -15.86
N ALA A 438 9.56 2.33 -15.26
CA ALA A 438 10.01 2.81 -13.96
C ALA A 438 9.13 2.18 -12.87
N ASN A 439 9.71 1.46 -11.92
CA ASN A 439 8.96 0.68 -10.93
C ASN A 439 9.31 1.16 -9.51
N PHE A 440 8.29 1.62 -8.79
CA PHE A 440 8.39 1.86 -7.36
C PHE A 440 7.83 0.65 -6.61
N GLU A 441 8.60 0.11 -5.67
CA GLU A 441 8.20 -1.03 -4.85
C GLU A 441 8.35 -0.68 -3.38
N PHE A 442 7.26 -0.80 -2.62
CA PHE A 442 7.25 -0.55 -1.18
C PHE A 442 6.78 -1.79 -0.44
N LYS A 443 7.47 -2.14 0.64
CA LYS A 443 7.14 -3.28 1.49
C LYS A 443 7.27 -2.91 2.96
N ALA A 444 6.23 -3.14 3.77
CA ALA A 444 6.25 -2.83 5.20
C ALA A 444 5.80 -4.01 6.05
N GLY A 445 6.47 -4.19 7.19
CA GLY A 445 6.23 -5.31 8.11
C GLY A 445 6.34 -6.66 7.40
N VAL A 446 7.37 -6.83 6.57
CA VAL A 446 7.62 -8.06 5.80
C VAL A 446 7.68 -9.29 6.70
N ASP A 447 8.35 -9.18 7.85
CA ASP A 447 8.53 -10.28 8.80
C ASP A 447 7.40 -10.33 9.83
N THR A 448 6.86 -9.17 10.22
CA THR A 448 5.79 -9.08 11.22
C THR A 448 4.39 -9.32 10.65
N LYS A 449 4.23 -9.21 9.32
CA LYS A 449 2.96 -9.22 8.58
C LYS A 449 1.93 -8.22 9.12
N ASN A 450 2.40 -7.15 9.77
CA ASN A 450 1.58 -6.15 10.44
C ASN A 450 2.01 -4.70 10.15
N GLY A 451 2.81 -4.48 9.08
CA GLY A 451 3.28 -3.15 8.72
C GLY A 451 2.21 -2.32 8.02
N THR A 452 2.20 -1.03 8.28
CA THR A 452 1.35 -0.05 7.58
C THR A 452 2.17 0.76 6.59
N ILE A 453 1.62 1.01 5.40
CA ILE A 453 2.15 1.99 4.44
C ILE A 453 1.15 3.13 4.28
N ALA A 454 1.60 4.37 4.45
CA ALA A 454 0.78 5.56 4.22
C ALA A 454 1.43 6.49 3.18
N PHE A 455 0.69 6.80 2.12
CA PHE A 455 1.02 7.84 1.14
C PHE A 455 0.15 9.06 1.41
N ASN A 456 0.77 10.16 1.85
CA ASN A 456 0.07 11.37 2.27
C ASN A 456 -0.09 12.42 1.17
N ASN A 457 0.52 12.20 0.00
CA ASN A 457 0.48 13.11 -1.14
C ASN A 457 -0.17 12.44 -2.36
N ASP A 458 -0.59 13.26 -3.33
CA ASP A 458 -1.12 12.78 -4.60
C ASP A 458 -0.03 12.01 -5.38
N ILE A 459 -0.43 10.90 -5.99
CA ILE A 459 0.45 10.01 -6.76
C ILE A 459 0.11 10.12 -8.24
N HIS A 460 1.08 10.52 -9.05
CA HIS A 460 0.94 10.59 -10.50
C HIS A 460 1.86 9.57 -11.18
N LEU A 461 1.28 8.46 -11.65
CA LEU A 461 2.00 7.46 -12.43
C LEU A 461 1.88 7.82 -13.92
N GLY A 462 2.96 8.33 -14.52
CA GLY A 462 3.02 8.63 -15.95
C GLY A 462 3.02 7.36 -16.82
N LYS A 463 3.19 7.49 -18.14
CA LYS A 463 3.17 6.31 -19.03
C LYS A 463 4.26 5.29 -18.64
N ALA A 464 3.91 4.00 -18.55
CA ALA A 464 4.82 2.91 -18.21
C ALA A 464 5.54 3.06 -16.84
N VAL A 465 4.89 3.74 -15.89
CA VAL A 465 5.33 3.84 -14.49
C VAL A 465 4.46 2.95 -13.61
N ASN A 466 5.09 2.11 -12.79
CA ASN A 466 4.41 1.13 -11.95
C ASN A 466 4.64 1.40 -10.47
N LEU A 467 3.64 1.06 -9.65
CA LEU A 467 3.70 1.11 -8.20
C LEU A 467 3.24 -0.24 -7.64
N ARG A 468 4.10 -0.86 -6.83
CA ARG A 468 3.78 -2.06 -6.06
C ARG A 468 3.87 -1.76 -4.56
N VAL A 469 2.85 -2.15 -3.82
CA VAL A 469 2.76 -1.95 -2.36
C VAL A 469 2.39 -3.26 -1.69
N ASP A 470 3.25 -3.75 -0.81
CA ASP A 470 3.02 -4.95 0.01
C ASP A 470 3.02 -4.56 1.50
N ALA A 471 1.87 -4.58 2.17
CA ALA A 471 1.72 -4.18 3.57
C ALA A 471 0.55 -4.93 4.24
N HIS A 472 0.43 -4.88 5.57
CA HIS A 472 -0.80 -5.32 6.23
C HIS A 472 -1.95 -4.36 5.90
N THR A 473 -1.72 -3.06 6.07
CA THR A 473 -2.69 -2.02 5.71
C THR A 473 -2.02 -0.95 4.85
N ALA A 474 -2.67 -0.59 3.75
CA ALA A 474 -2.21 0.49 2.87
C ALA A 474 -3.20 1.67 2.86
N TYR A 475 -2.71 2.87 3.15
CA TYR A 475 -3.46 4.13 3.07
C TYR A 475 -2.93 5.00 1.94
N PHE A 476 -3.82 5.35 1.02
CA PHE A 476 -3.59 6.33 -0.03
C PHE A 476 -4.46 7.56 0.26
N ASN A 477 -3.91 8.47 1.06
CA ASN A 477 -4.61 9.67 1.53
C ASN A 477 -4.68 10.76 0.45
N GLY A 478 -3.74 10.74 -0.52
CA GLY A 478 -3.81 11.52 -1.75
C GLY A 478 -4.62 10.85 -2.87
N ASN A 479 -4.89 11.60 -3.92
CA ASN A 479 -5.47 11.08 -5.16
C ASN A 479 -4.41 10.28 -5.94
N ILE A 480 -4.84 9.24 -6.67
CA ILE A 480 -3.98 8.47 -7.56
C ILE A 480 -4.40 8.71 -9.00
N TYR A 481 -3.44 9.05 -9.87
CA TYR A 481 -3.65 9.23 -11.30
C TYR A 481 -2.83 8.21 -12.09
N LEU A 482 -3.51 7.36 -12.85
CA LEU A 482 -2.90 6.33 -13.69
C LEU A 482 -2.81 6.79 -15.14
N GLY A 483 -1.60 6.92 -15.66
CA GLY A 483 -1.31 7.12 -17.08
C GLY A 483 -1.41 5.82 -17.89
N LYS A 484 -1.01 5.83 -19.16
CA LYS A 484 -1.07 4.66 -20.06
C LYS A 484 -0.05 3.58 -19.67
N SER A 485 -0.39 2.31 -19.86
CA SER A 485 0.51 1.17 -19.57
C SER A 485 1.02 1.15 -18.12
N THR A 486 0.22 1.65 -17.17
CA THR A 486 0.62 1.72 -15.75
C THR A 486 0.04 0.55 -14.96
N ASN A 487 0.78 0.07 -13.98
CA ASN A 487 0.32 -0.96 -13.07
C ASN A 487 0.41 -0.47 -11.62
N LEU A 488 -0.74 -0.38 -10.96
CA LEU A 488 -0.83 -0.22 -9.51
C LEU A 488 -1.19 -1.57 -8.92
N ARG A 489 -0.26 -2.17 -8.17
CA ARG A 489 -0.49 -3.42 -7.45
C ARG A 489 -0.42 -3.21 -5.94
N VAL A 490 -1.44 -3.68 -5.23
CA VAL A 490 -1.47 -3.66 -3.76
C VAL A 490 -1.82 -5.04 -3.23
N ASN A 491 -0.99 -5.56 -2.33
CA ASN A 491 -1.24 -6.79 -1.59
C ASN A 491 -1.27 -6.48 -0.09
N GLY A 492 -2.23 -7.08 0.65
CA GLY A 492 -2.35 -6.85 2.09
C GLY A 492 -3.63 -7.37 2.71
N HIS A 493 -3.86 -7.02 3.98
CA HIS A 493 -5.12 -7.29 4.65
C HIS A 493 -6.19 -6.32 4.18
N SER A 494 -5.93 -5.01 4.25
CA SER A 494 -6.86 -3.95 3.84
C SER A 494 -6.16 -2.84 3.04
N ALA A 495 -6.92 -2.18 2.17
CA ALA A 495 -6.45 -1.03 1.41
C ALA A 495 -7.51 0.07 1.35
N HIS A 496 -7.07 1.31 1.57
CA HIS A 496 -7.92 2.49 1.62
C HIS A 496 -7.43 3.54 0.63
N PHE A 497 -8.32 3.96 -0.26
CA PHE A 497 -8.05 4.94 -1.29
C PHE A 497 -8.98 6.12 -1.16
N LYS A 498 -8.42 7.33 -1.29
CA LYS A 498 -9.23 8.53 -1.53
C LYS A 498 -9.86 8.44 -2.91
N ASN A 499 -9.16 8.87 -3.96
CA ASN A 499 -9.66 8.82 -5.33
C ASN A 499 -8.64 8.12 -6.23
N ILE A 500 -9.12 7.35 -7.20
CA ILE A 500 -8.32 6.74 -8.26
C ILE A 500 -8.88 7.20 -9.60
N ASP A 501 -8.06 7.89 -10.38
CA ASP A 501 -8.35 8.29 -11.75
C ASP A 501 -7.51 7.46 -12.73
N ALA A 502 -8.16 6.44 -13.30
CA ALA A 502 -7.62 5.61 -14.37
C ALA A 502 -8.21 5.95 -15.74
N SER A 503 -8.80 7.15 -15.87
CA SER A 503 -9.45 7.59 -17.11
C SER A 503 -8.48 7.73 -18.28
N LYS A 504 -7.15 7.76 -18.07
CA LYS A 504 -6.13 7.83 -19.13
C LYS A 504 -5.77 6.50 -19.78
N SER A 505 -6.32 5.40 -19.28
CA SER A 505 -6.10 4.07 -19.83
C SER A 505 -6.71 3.91 -21.22
N ASP A 506 -6.02 3.18 -22.11
CA ASP A 506 -6.49 2.80 -23.45
C ASP A 506 -6.24 1.29 -23.65
N ASN A 507 -6.96 0.62 -24.56
CA ASN A 507 -6.77 -0.81 -24.83
C ASN A 507 -5.39 -1.21 -25.37
N GLY A 508 -5.11 -2.52 -25.32
CA GLY A 508 -3.90 -3.14 -25.87
C GLY A 508 -2.67 -2.84 -25.01
N LEU A 509 -1.56 -2.47 -25.64
CA LEU A 509 -0.30 -2.18 -24.94
C LEU A 509 -0.38 -0.95 -24.01
N ASN A 510 -1.42 -0.13 -24.13
CA ASN A 510 -1.64 1.07 -23.31
C ASN A 510 -2.55 0.80 -22.09
N THR A 511 -2.98 -0.44 -21.88
CA THR A 511 -3.93 -0.79 -20.82
C THR A 511 -3.28 -0.63 -19.47
N SER A 512 -3.97 0.07 -18.58
CA SER A 512 -3.56 0.26 -17.20
C SER A 512 -4.27 -0.77 -16.33
N THR A 513 -3.55 -1.27 -15.33
CA THR A 513 -4.03 -2.30 -14.43
C THR A 513 -4.04 -1.78 -13.00
N LEU A 514 -5.19 -1.93 -12.35
CA LEU A 514 -5.38 -1.76 -10.92
C LEU A 514 -5.49 -3.18 -10.33
N ASP A 515 -4.38 -3.72 -9.85
CA ASP A 515 -4.31 -5.05 -9.26
C ASP A 515 -4.38 -4.99 -7.73
N LEU A 516 -5.60 -5.12 -7.21
CA LEU A 516 -5.92 -5.18 -5.79
C LEU A 516 -6.37 -6.58 -5.37
N SER A 517 -6.10 -7.59 -6.20
CA SER A 517 -6.56 -8.97 -6.03
C SER A 517 -5.87 -9.69 -4.86
N GLY A 518 -4.75 -9.14 -4.39
CA GLY A 518 -3.99 -9.60 -3.23
C GLY A 518 -4.42 -8.95 -1.91
N VAL A 519 -5.47 -8.11 -1.90
CA VAL A 519 -6.11 -7.62 -0.67
C VAL A 519 -7.09 -8.68 -0.16
N THR A 520 -6.91 -9.15 1.08
CA THR A 520 -7.65 -10.32 1.58
C THR A 520 -8.96 -10.00 2.30
N ASP A 521 -9.06 -8.85 2.96
CA ASP A 521 -10.29 -8.42 3.65
C ASP A 521 -11.10 -7.48 2.76
N LYS A 522 -10.89 -6.16 2.86
CA LYS A 522 -11.70 -5.18 2.14
C LYS A 522 -10.88 -4.09 1.49
N VAL A 523 -11.29 -3.72 0.26
CA VAL A 523 -10.80 -2.54 -0.45
C VAL A 523 -11.83 -1.42 -0.36
N ASN A 524 -11.42 -0.24 0.11
CA ASN A 524 -12.29 0.93 0.22
C ASN A 524 -11.82 2.04 -0.72
N ILE A 525 -12.68 2.53 -1.61
CA ILE A 525 -12.37 3.59 -2.57
C ILE A 525 -13.46 4.67 -2.50
N ASN A 526 -13.12 5.95 -2.27
CA ASN A 526 -14.16 6.99 -2.31
C ASN A 526 -14.62 7.25 -3.75
N LYS A 527 -13.70 7.40 -4.71
CA LYS A 527 -14.05 7.57 -6.12
C LYS A 527 -13.12 6.78 -7.03
N LEU A 528 -13.69 5.99 -7.94
CA LEU A 528 -12.97 5.28 -8.99
C LEU A 528 -13.46 5.79 -10.36
N THR A 529 -12.58 6.45 -11.12
CA THR A 529 -12.86 6.86 -12.50
C THR A 529 -12.12 5.96 -13.47
N THR A 530 -12.82 5.34 -14.42
CA THR A 530 -12.21 4.38 -15.37
C THR A 530 -12.59 4.67 -16.83
N SER A 531 -11.86 4.03 -17.74
CA SER A 531 -12.17 4.00 -19.18
C SER A 531 -11.95 2.59 -19.73
N ALA A 532 -10.72 2.27 -20.16
CA ALA A 532 -10.26 0.98 -20.63
C ALA A 532 -9.29 0.36 -19.61
N THR A 533 -9.78 0.06 -18.42
CA THR A 533 -8.95 -0.28 -17.25
C THR A 533 -9.17 -1.72 -16.82
N ASN A 534 -8.09 -2.45 -16.55
CA ASN A 534 -8.18 -3.76 -15.88
C ASN A 534 -8.24 -3.54 -14.37
N VAL A 535 -9.38 -3.83 -13.75
CA VAL A 535 -9.61 -3.69 -12.31
C VAL A 535 -9.71 -5.08 -11.69
N ASN A 536 -8.62 -5.57 -11.11
CA ASN A 536 -8.59 -6.87 -10.44
C ASN A 536 -8.81 -6.65 -8.95
N ILE A 537 -10.04 -6.83 -8.48
CA ILE A 537 -10.45 -6.49 -7.12
C ILE A 537 -11.44 -7.53 -6.58
N LYS A 538 -11.35 -7.82 -5.29
CA LYS A 538 -12.25 -8.71 -4.55
C LYS A 538 -12.79 -7.93 -3.35
N ASN A 539 -14.02 -8.24 -2.91
CA ASN A 539 -14.67 -7.67 -1.72
C ASN A 539 -14.39 -6.17 -1.50
N PHE A 540 -15.12 -5.32 -2.20
CA PHE A 540 -14.85 -3.88 -2.20
C PHE A 540 -16.05 -3.03 -1.76
N ASP A 541 -15.76 -1.81 -1.35
CA ASP A 541 -16.71 -0.73 -1.18
C ASP A 541 -16.22 0.51 -1.95
N ILE A 542 -16.89 0.78 -3.07
CA ILE A 542 -16.62 1.94 -3.93
C ILE A 542 -17.75 2.94 -3.72
N LYS A 543 -17.50 4.12 -3.14
CA LYS A 543 -18.59 5.09 -2.92
C LYS A 543 -19.11 5.68 -4.23
N GLU A 544 -18.22 5.96 -5.18
CA GLU A 544 -18.59 6.47 -6.51
C GLU A 544 -17.73 5.81 -7.60
N LEU A 545 -18.37 5.16 -8.57
CA LEU A 545 -17.76 4.64 -9.79
C LEU A 545 -18.18 5.51 -10.98
N VAL A 546 -17.20 6.14 -11.65
CA VAL A 546 -17.42 6.95 -12.85
C VAL A 546 -16.82 6.23 -14.06
N VAL A 547 -17.66 5.91 -15.03
CA VAL A 547 -17.26 5.18 -16.24
C VAL A 547 -17.23 6.15 -17.41
N THR A 548 -16.03 6.45 -17.88
CA THR A 548 -15.79 7.34 -19.02
C THR A 548 -15.52 6.55 -20.31
N THR A 549 -15.69 7.19 -21.45
CA THR A 549 -15.33 6.63 -22.76
C THR A 549 -14.28 7.50 -23.42
N ARG A 550 -13.31 6.90 -24.15
CA ARG A 550 -12.38 7.66 -25.03
C ARG A 550 -12.69 7.41 -26.51
N VAL A 551 -12.25 8.33 -27.35
CA VAL A 551 -12.68 8.45 -28.76
C VAL A 551 -11.85 7.55 -29.70
N GLN A 552 -12.46 7.16 -30.83
CA GLN A 552 -11.93 6.46 -32.03
C GLN A 552 -11.63 4.95 -31.98
N SER A 553 -11.58 4.29 -30.82
CA SER A 553 -11.30 2.84 -30.77
C SER A 553 -12.48 2.04 -30.21
N PHE A 554 -12.93 1.02 -30.95
CA PHE A 554 -13.96 0.09 -30.48
C PHE A 554 -13.39 -0.85 -29.40
N GLY A 555 -14.20 -1.14 -28.38
CA GLY A 555 -13.89 -2.13 -27.36
C GLY A 555 -13.19 -1.59 -26.11
N GLN A 556 -13.19 -0.29 -25.84
CA GLN A 556 -12.54 0.31 -24.66
C GLN A 556 -13.40 0.16 -23.41
N TYR A 557 -13.27 -0.95 -22.70
CA TYR A 557 -14.06 -1.20 -21.51
C TYR A 557 -13.20 -1.43 -20.28
N THR A 558 -13.79 -1.09 -19.14
CA THR A 558 -13.28 -1.45 -17.83
C THR A 558 -13.70 -2.88 -17.54
N ILE A 559 -12.76 -3.72 -17.12
CA ILE A 559 -13.04 -5.10 -16.72
C ILE A 559 -12.76 -5.28 -15.25
N PHE A 560 -13.78 -5.67 -14.49
CA PHE A 560 -13.61 -6.24 -13.16
C PHE A 560 -13.18 -7.70 -13.33
N GLY A 561 -11.86 -7.92 -13.31
CA GLY A 561 -11.20 -9.14 -13.79
C GLY A 561 -11.15 -10.31 -12.82
N GLU A 562 -11.67 -10.14 -11.60
CA GLU A 562 -11.69 -11.13 -10.54
C GLU A 562 -13.12 -11.55 -10.16
N ASN A 563 -13.26 -12.58 -9.33
CA ASN A 563 -14.53 -12.87 -8.67
C ASN A 563 -14.77 -11.87 -7.55
N ILE A 564 -15.81 -11.05 -7.66
CA ILE A 564 -16.09 -9.97 -6.70
C ILE A 564 -16.69 -10.46 -5.36
N GLY A 565 -17.00 -11.75 -5.22
CA GLY A 565 -17.59 -12.33 -4.01
C GLY A 565 -19.07 -12.02 -3.83
N ASP A 566 -19.52 -11.87 -2.58
CA ASP A 566 -20.92 -11.55 -2.22
C ASP A 566 -21.10 -10.38 -1.25
N GLN A 567 -20.01 -9.69 -0.89
CA GLN A 567 -20.01 -8.52 0.00
C GLN A 567 -19.64 -7.22 -0.73
N SER A 568 -19.48 -7.26 -2.06
CA SER A 568 -19.08 -6.09 -2.84
C SER A 568 -20.22 -5.08 -2.96
N HIS A 569 -19.88 -3.80 -2.78
CA HIS A 569 -20.80 -2.68 -2.75
C HIS A 569 -20.31 -1.51 -3.61
N ILE A 570 -21.23 -0.88 -4.34
CA ILE A 570 -21.01 0.40 -5.00
C ILE A 570 -22.09 1.39 -4.55
N GLY A 571 -21.71 2.54 -4.00
CA GLY A 571 -22.67 3.60 -3.68
C GLY A 571 -23.33 4.13 -4.97
N VAL A 572 -22.57 4.83 -5.80
CA VAL A 572 -23.09 5.44 -7.02
C VAL A 572 -22.34 4.92 -8.24
N VAL A 573 -23.06 4.45 -9.25
CA VAL A 573 -22.53 4.21 -10.61
C VAL A 573 -22.97 5.36 -11.50
N SER A 574 -22.01 6.10 -12.06
CA SER A 574 -22.24 7.17 -13.03
C SER A 574 -21.61 6.80 -14.37
N LEU A 575 -22.45 6.45 -15.34
CA LEU A 575 -22.01 6.27 -16.72
C LEU A 575 -21.96 7.65 -17.38
N GLN A 576 -20.85 7.99 -18.02
CA GLN A 576 -20.75 9.19 -18.85
C GLN A 576 -21.23 8.90 -20.27
N MET A 577 -21.73 9.91 -20.96
CA MET A 577 -22.19 9.79 -22.35
C MET A 577 -21.06 9.27 -23.24
N GLY A 578 -21.33 8.19 -23.96
CA GLY A 578 -20.40 7.59 -24.91
C GLY A 578 -20.43 8.25 -26.29
N TYR A 579 -19.74 7.64 -27.26
CA TYR A 579 -19.63 8.18 -28.62
C TYR A 579 -20.68 7.58 -29.57
N SER A 580 -21.63 8.39 -30.02
CA SER A 580 -22.65 7.96 -30.99
C SER A 580 -22.03 7.50 -32.33
N PRO A 581 -22.58 6.46 -32.99
CA PRO A 581 -23.66 5.58 -32.57
C PRO A 581 -23.10 4.25 -32.02
N ALA A 582 -22.02 4.27 -31.23
CA ALA A 582 -21.32 3.06 -30.80
C ALA A 582 -21.18 2.97 -29.27
N TYR A 583 -21.39 1.77 -28.72
CA TYR A 583 -20.91 1.42 -27.38
C TYR A 583 -19.38 1.32 -27.40
N SER A 584 -18.72 2.48 -27.33
CA SER A 584 -17.25 2.60 -27.37
C SER A 584 -16.60 2.30 -26.03
N GLY A 585 -17.34 2.40 -24.92
CA GLY A 585 -16.88 1.95 -23.62
C GLY A 585 -17.99 1.58 -22.64
N GLY A 586 -17.56 0.98 -21.53
CA GLY A 586 -18.46 0.39 -20.53
C GLY A 586 -17.70 -0.38 -19.45
N VAL A 587 -18.45 -1.04 -18.59
CA VAL A 587 -17.94 -1.94 -17.54
C VAL A 587 -18.42 -3.35 -17.79
N THR A 588 -17.55 -4.33 -17.58
CA THR A 588 -17.91 -5.74 -17.53
C THR A 588 -17.33 -6.42 -16.30
N PHE A 589 -17.98 -7.47 -15.83
CA PHE A 589 -17.53 -8.28 -14.70
C PHE A 589 -17.21 -9.70 -15.15
N LYS A 590 -16.11 -10.26 -14.65
CA LYS A 590 -15.76 -11.66 -14.91
C LYS A 590 -16.68 -12.65 -14.21
N SER A 591 -16.93 -12.46 -12.91
CA SER A 591 -17.82 -13.31 -12.12
C SER A 591 -18.13 -12.69 -10.75
N GLY A 592 -19.23 -13.13 -10.13
CA GLY A 592 -19.55 -12.85 -8.73
C GLY A 592 -20.86 -13.45 -8.29
N LYS A 593 -21.07 -13.54 -6.98
CA LYS A 593 -22.33 -14.03 -6.42
C LYS A 593 -23.29 -12.86 -6.20
N LYS A 594 -22.85 -11.80 -5.54
CA LYS A 594 -23.72 -10.65 -5.23
C LYS A 594 -22.98 -9.32 -5.35
N LEU A 595 -23.66 -8.34 -5.97
CA LEU A 595 -23.24 -6.95 -6.02
C LEU A 595 -24.40 -6.06 -5.55
N VAL A 596 -24.16 -5.28 -4.50
CA VAL A 596 -25.12 -4.28 -4.01
C VAL A 596 -24.76 -2.92 -4.59
N ILE A 597 -25.74 -2.22 -5.16
CA ILE A 597 -25.58 -0.87 -5.70
C ILE A 597 -26.64 0.04 -5.08
N ASP A 598 -26.27 1.21 -4.57
CA ASP A 598 -27.28 2.15 -4.10
C ASP A 598 -27.97 2.85 -5.28
N GLU A 599 -27.19 3.48 -6.17
CA GLU A 599 -27.70 4.30 -7.29
C GLU A 599 -26.99 4.02 -8.61
N ILE A 600 -27.72 3.92 -9.71
CA ILE A 600 -27.19 3.86 -11.08
C ILE A 600 -27.76 5.02 -11.90
N TYR A 601 -26.85 5.81 -12.48
CA TYR A 601 -27.15 6.84 -13.47
C TYR A 601 -26.64 6.37 -14.83
N HIS A 602 -27.55 5.92 -15.69
CA HIS A 602 -27.24 5.47 -17.04
C HIS A 602 -27.12 6.66 -18.01
N ALA A 603 -26.20 6.56 -18.97
CA ALA A 603 -26.03 7.51 -20.06
C ALA A 603 -25.96 6.80 -21.42
N PRO A 604 -26.44 7.46 -22.50
CA PRO A 604 -26.35 6.94 -23.88
C PRO A 604 -24.97 6.42 -24.27
N TRP A 605 -24.93 5.34 -25.07
CA TRP A 605 -23.72 4.79 -25.72
C TRP A 605 -22.60 4.31 -24.76
N ASN A 606 -22.95 4.04 -23.50
CA ASN A 606 -22.07 3.47 -22.49
C ASN A 606 -22.80 2.34 -21.76
N TYR A 607 -22.11 1.25 -21.42
CA TYR A 607 -22.77 0.06 -20.88
C TYR A 607 -22.23 -0.38 -19.51
N PHE A 608 -23.08 -1.10 -18.79
CA PHE A 608 -22.80 -1.78 -17.53
C PHE A 608 -23.26 -3.23 -17.65
N ASP A 609 -22.30 -4.13 -17.81
CA ASP A 609 -22.52 -5.55 -18.04
C ASP A 609 -22.21 -6.38 -16.79
N ALA A 610 -23.24 -6.64 -15.99
CA ALA A 610 -23.21 -7.48 -14.81
C ALA A 610 -23.86 -8.85 -15.02
N ARG A 611 -23.90 -9.37 -16.27
CA ARG A 611 -24.48 -10.69 -16.57
C ARG A 611 -23.74 -11.87 -15.92
N ASN A 612 -22.47 -11.70 -15.59
CA ASN A 612 -21.70 -12.72 -14.88
C ASN A 612 -21.78 -12.59 -13.34
N ILE A 613 -22.54 -11.61 -12.82
CA ILE A 613 -22.86 -11.52 -11.40
C ILE A 613 -24.21 -12.22 -11.19
N THR A 614 -24.26 -13.17 -10.27
CA THR A 614 -25.48 -13.97 -10.06
C THR A 614 -26.66 -13.07 -9.67
N ASP A 615 -26.49 -12.27 -8.63
CA ASP A 615 -27.51 -11.35 -8.11
C ASP A 615 -27.00 -9.91 -8.01
N VAL A 616 -27.74 -8.96 -8.60
CA VAL A 616 -27.54 -7.53 -8.39
C VAL A 616 -28.71 -6.95 -7.62
N GLU A 617 -28.43 -6.22 -6.54
CA GLU A 617 -29.44 -5.56 -5.71
C GLU A 617 -29.29 -4.04 -5.78
N ILE A 618 -30.41 -3.35 -5.98
CA ILE A 618 -30.48 -1.89 -5.99
C ILE A 618 -31.17 -1.40 -4.73
N ASN A 619 -30.51 -0.56 -3.93
CA ASN A 619 -31.09 -0.06 -2.68
C ASN A 619 -31.88 1.24 -2.84
N LYS A 620 -31.52 2.12 -3.78
CA LYS A 620 -32.13 3.45 -3.89
C LYS A 620 -32.69 3.76 -5.27
N LYS A 621 -31.88 3.71 -6.34
CA LYS A 621 -32.33 4.25 -7.63
C LYS A 621 -31.63 3.67 -8.86
N ILE A 622 -32.39 3.46 -9.94
CA ILE A 622 -31.88 3.43 -11.31
C ILE A 622 -32.54 4.59 -12.08
N LEU A 623 -31.73 5.43 -12.73
CA LEU A 623 -32.18 6.46 -13.65
C LEU A 623 -31.65 6.17 -15.06
N PHE A 624 -32.57 6.02 -16.02
CA PHE A 624 -32.22 5.88 -17.43
C PHE A 624 -32.11 7.24 -18.11
N GLY A 625 -30.91 7.60 -18.58
CA GLY A 625 -30.72 8.71 -19.52
C GLY A 625 -31.42 8.47 -20.87
N ALA A 626 -31.75 9.54 -21.59
CA ALA A 626 -32.40 9.52 -22.92
C ALA A 626 -31.72 8.53 -23.89
N PRO A 627 -32.44 7.97 -24.89
CA PRO A 627 -31.92 6.87 -25.70
C PRO A 627 -30.69 7.25 -26.53
N GLY A 628 -29.59 6.59 -26.22
CA GLY A 628 -28.62 6.14 -27.20
C GLY A 628 -28.82 4.67 -27.52
N ASN A 629 -30.07 4.25 -27.78
CA ASN A 629 -30.36 2.85 -28.06
C ASN A 629 -29.81 2.48 -29.45
N ILE A 630 -28.88 1.53 -29.52
CA ILE A 630 -28.45 0.87 -30.78
C ILE A 630 -29.18 -0.46 -30.86
N ALA A 631 -29.88 -0.71 -31.97
CA ALA A 631 -30.53 -1.99 -32.20
C ALA A 631 -29.56 -3.18 -31.96
N GLY A 632 -29.96 -4.09 -31.08
CA GLY A 632 -29.17 -5.28 -30.73
C GLY A 632 -28.08 -5.08 -29.66
N LYS A 633 -27.91 -3.87 -29.09
CA LYS A 633 -27.01 -3.63 -27.96
C LYS A 633 -27.75 -2.98 -26.81
N THR A 634 -27.42 -3.39 -25.59
CA THR A 634 -28.03 -2.83 -24.39
C THR A 634 -27.05 -2.16 -23.44
N GLY A 635 -27.49 -1.06 -22.82
CA GLY A 635 -26.75 -0.24 -21.87
C GLY A 635 -26.62 -0.93 -20.52
N LEU A 636 -27.72 -1.35 -19.88
CA LEU A 636 -27.66 -2.08 -18.62
C LEU A 636 -27.99 -3.57 -18.83
N MET A 637 -27.14 -4.46 -18.32
CA MET A 637 -27.31 -5.90 -18.48
C MET A 637 -27.07 -6.63 -17.15
N PHE A 638 -28.01 -7.47 -16.74
CA PHE A 638 -27.97 -8.22 -15.49
C PHE A 638 -28.34 -9.69 -15.70
N ASN A 639 -27.84 -10.56 -14.83
CA ASN A 639 -28.39 -11.91 -14.68
C ASN A 639 -29.70 -11.84 -13.89
N ASN A 640 -29.62 -11.74 -12.56
CA ASN A 640 -30.76 -11.40 -11.71
C ASN A 640 -30.67 -9.94 -11.25
N LEU A 641 -31.81 -9.26 -11.23
CA LEU A 641 -31.93 -7.88 -10.75
C LEU A 641 -33.01 -7.79 -9.69
N THR A 642 -32.66 -7.28 -8.51
CA THR A 642 -33.58 -7.02 -7.41
C THR A 642 -33.63 -5.53 -7.11
N LEU A 643 -34.82 -4.95 -7.11
CA LEU A 643 -35.09 -3.64 -6.51
C LEU A 643 -35.47 -3.86 -5.04
N ASN A 644 -34.66 -3.39 -4.10
CA ASN A 644 -34.94 -3.50 -2.68
C ASN A 644 -36.04 -2.51 -2.25
N SER A 645 -36.45 -2.62 -0.98
CA SER A 645 -37.54 -1.80 -0.43
C SER A 645 -37.24 -0.32 -0.59
N ASN A 646 -38.22 0.40 -1.16
CA ASN A 646 -38.13 1.82 -1.49
C ASN A 646 -37.16 2.22 -2.62
N ALA A 647 -36.49 1.28 -3.27
CA ALA A 647 -35.74 1.58 -4.48
C ALA A 647 -36.68 2.03 -5.61
N SER A 648 -36.20 2.91 -6.49
CA SER A 648 -36.95 3.32 -7.68
C SER A 648 -36.23 2.99 -8.99
N MET A 649 -37.00 2.78 -10.05
CA MET A 649 -36.49 2.61 -11.41
C MET A 649 -37.22 3.56 -12.35
N ASP A 650 -36.52 4.54 -12.89
CA ASP A 650 -37.09 5.66 -13.65
C ASP A 650 -36.73 5.53 -15.13
N TYR A 651 -37.71 5.29 -16.01
CA TYR A 651 -37.48 5.10 -17.46
C TYR A 651 -38.65 5.55 -18.34
N GLY A 652 -38.35 5.87 -19.61
CA GLY A 652 -39.31 6.40 -20.59
C GLY A 652 -39.79 5.37 -21.63
N LYS A 653 -39.96 5.82 -22.87
CA LYS A 653 -40.32 4.93 -24.01
C LYS A 653 -39.17 4.04 -24.48
N ASP A 654 -37.94 4.39 -24.12
CA ASP A 654 -36.72 3.69 -24.50
C ASP A 654 -36.05 3.18 -23.22
N LEU A 655 -36.23 1.89 -22.94
CA LEU A 655 -35.62 1.20 -21.80
C LEU A 655 -34.45 0.36 -22.30
N ASP A 656 -33.25 0.75 -21.89
CA ASP A 656 -32.03 0.09 -22.32
C ASP A 656 -31.53 -0.93 -21.29
N LEU A 657 -32.31 -2.00 -21.12
CA LEU A 657 -32.16 -2.99 -20.05
C LEU A 657 -32.34 -4.42 -20.56
N THR A 658 -31.38 -5.29 -20.22
CA THR A 658 -31.49 -6.75 -20.39
C THR A 658 -31.39 -7.45 -19.04
N ILE A 659 -32.35 -8.34 -18.75
CA ILE A 659 -32.33 -9.22 -17.57
C ILE A 659 -32.43 -10.67 -18.06
N GLN A 660 -31.36 -11.45 -17.92
CA GLN A 660 -31.30 -12.83 -18.41
C GLN A 660 -32.03 -13.82 -17.50
N GLY A 661 -31.95 -13.61 -16.19
CA GLY A 661 -32.53 -14.42 -15.15
C GLY A 661 -33.82 -13.80 -14.61
N HIS A 662 -33.82 -13.59 -13.29
CA HIS A 662 -34.98 -13.16 -12.52
C HIS A 662 -35.02 -11.65 -12.32
N PHE A 663 -36.23 -11.09 -12.32
CA PHE A 663 -36.46 -9.72 -11.85
C PHE A 663 -37.28 -9.76 -10.57
N THR A 664 -36.81 -9.12 -9.51
CA THR A 664 -37.55 -9.03 -8.25
C THR A 664 -37.78 -7.57 -7.91
N ASN A 665 -39.04 -7.15 -7.81
CA ASN A 665 -39.40 -5.88 -7.22
C ASN A 665 -39.86 -6.12 -5.77
N ASN A 666 -38.95 -5.90 -4.81
CA ASN A 666 -39.21 -6.05 -3.39
C ASN A 666 -39.66 -4.73 -2.77
N GLN A 667 -40.92 -4.35 -2.98
CA GLN A 667 -41.51 -3.12 -2.43
C GLN A 667 -40.85 -1.82 -2.95
N GLY A 668 -40.18 -1.90 -4.11
CA GLY A 668 -39.70 -0.76 -4.89
C GLY A 668 -40.78 -0.20 -5.81
N THR A 669 -40.46 0.90 -6.50
CA THR A 669 -41.38 1.59 -7.42
C THR A 669 -40.75 1.80 -8.80
N MET A 670 -41.37 1.26 -9.84
CA MET A 670 -41.01 1.57 -11.22
C MET A 670 -41.79 2.81 -11.69
N ASN A 671 -41.08 3.87 -12.06
CA ASN A 671 -41.65 5.12 -12.58
C ASN A 671 -41.48 5.17 -14.10
N LEU A 672 -42.57 4.97 -14.81
CA LEU A 672 -42.64 4.90 -16.27
C LEU A 672 -43.13 6.23 -16.80
N PHE A 673 -42.34 6.87 -17.67
CA PHE A 673 -42.67 8.16 -18.26
C PHE A 673 -43.17 7.97 -19.70
N VAL A 674 -44.43 8.33 -19.94
CA VAL A 674 -45.04 8.20 -21.28
C VAL A 674 -44.40 9.20 -22.24
N GLN A 675 -43.91 8.68 -23.36
CA GLN A 675 -43.32 9.45 -24.45
C GLN A 675 -43.76 8.83 -25.79
N ASP A 676 -44.04 9.65 -26.80
CA ASP A 676 -44.53 9.20 -28.12
C ASP A 676 -45.72 8.22 -28.04
N GLY A 677 -46.64 8.44 -27.09
CA GLY A 677 -47.83 7.63 -26.93
C GLY A 677 -47.64 6.26 -26.28
N ARG A 678 -46.44 5.92 -25.80
CA ARG A 678 -46.11 4.60 -25.26
C ARG A 678 -45.15 4.66 -24.08
N VAL A 679 -44.92 3.50 -23.47
CA VAL A 679 -43.87 3.23 -22.47
C VAL A 679 -43.11 1.97 -22.87
N ALA A 680 -41.88 1.81 -22.41
CA ALA A 680 -41.12 0.60 -22.67
C ALA A 680 -41.61 -0.58 -21.82
N THR A 681 -41.51 -1.78 -22.38
CA THR A 681 -41.74 -3.04 -21.65
C THR A 681 -40.46 -3.49 -20.96
N LEU A 682 -40.52 -3.77 -19.67
CA LEU A 682 -39.47 -4.50 -18.95
C LEU A 682 -39.62 -6.00 -19.22
N ASN A 683 -38.58 -6.63 -19.75
CA ASN A 683 -38.56 -8.07 -20.03
C ASN A 683 -37.64 -8.78 -19.05
N ALA A 684 -38.17 -9.76 -18.31
CA ALA A 684 -37.38 -10.69 -17.51
C ALA A 684 -37.22 -12.02 -18.26
N GLY A 685 -35.99 -12.54 -18.38
CA GLY A 685 -35.71 -13.77 -19.12
C GLY A 685 -36.33 -15.02 -18.50
N HIS A 686 -36.55 -15.02 -17.17
CA HIS A 686 -37.18 -16.10 -16.41
C HIS A 686 -38.41 -15.59 -15.63
N GLN A 687 -38.37 -15.59 -14.30
CA GLN A 687 -39.51 -15.19 -13.44
C GLN A 687 -39.37 -13.72 -13.02
N ALA A 688 -40.50 -13.02 -12.98
CA ALA A 688 -40.62 -11.73 -12.32
C ALA A 688 -41.39 -11.88 -11.01
N SER A 689 -40.87 -11.35 -9.90
CA SER A 689 -41.53 -11.36 -8.59
C SER A 689 -41.94 -9.95 -8.19
N MET A 690 -43.24 -9.75 -7.95
CA MET A 690 -43.82 -8.49 -7.47
C MET A 690 -44.19 -8.65 -6.00
N ILE A 691 -43.32 -8.18 -5.10
CA ILE A 691 -43.51 -8.30 -3.65
C ILE A 691 -44.01 -6.97 -3.11
N PHE A 692 -45.14 -6.99 -2.42
CA PHE A 692 -45.80 -5.81 -1.90
C PHE A 692 -46.32 -6.02 -0.47
N ASN A 693 -46.66 -4.91 0.19
CA ASN A 693 -47.25 -4.91 1.52
C ASN A 693 -48.54 -4.07 1.52
N ASN A 694 -49.22 -4.04 2.65
CA ASN A 694 -50.44 -3.24 2.88
C ASN A 694 -50.16 -1.88 3.53
N LEU A 695 -48.92 -1.36 3.47
CA LEU A 695 -48.62 -0.03 3.99
C LEU A 695 -49.34 1.04 3.18
N VAL A 696 -50.16 1.83 3.87
CA VAL A 696 -50.79 3.02 3.33
C VAL A 696 -49.79 4.18 3.38
N ASP A 697 -49.52 4.78 2.23
CA ASP A 697 -48.75 6.02 2.11
C ASP A 697 -49.58 7.18 2.66
N SER A 698 -49.12 7.80 3.76
CA SER A 698 -49.82 8.89 4.44
C SER A 698 -50.09 10.09 3.54
N THR A 699 -49.27 10.30 2.50
CA THR A 699 -49.42 11.40 1.55
C THR A 699 -50.64 11.19 0.65
N THR A 700 -50.84 9.94 0.21
CA THR A 700 -51.91 9.59 -0.74
C THR A 700 -53.15 9.03 -0.05
N GLY A 701 -53.04 8.52 1.18
CA GLY A 701 -54.12 7.79 1.85
C GLY A 701 -54.40 6.42 1.23
N PHE A 702 -53.48 5.87 0.43
CA PHE A 702 -53.65 4.58 -0.26
C PHE A 702 -52.34 3.77 -0.29
N TYR A 703 -52.40 2.52 -0.78
CA TYR A 703 -51.22 1.68 -0.91
C TYR A 703 -50.14 2.31 -1.80
N LYS A 704 -48.88 2.17 -1.39
CA LYS A 704 -47.72 2.61 -2.19
C LYS A 704 -47.70 1.87 -3.54
N PRO A 705 -47.64 2.58 -4.68
CA PRO A 705 -47.57 1.92 -5.98
C PRO A 705 -46.22 1.22 -6.21
N LEU A 706 -46.28 0.02 -6.81
CA LEU A 706 -45.10 -0.71 -7.32
C LEU A 706 -44.76 -0.29 -8.75
N ILE A 707 -45.76 0.17 -9.50
CA ILE A 707 -45.60 0.71 -10.85
C ILE A 707 -46.41 2.01 -10.93
N LYS A 708 -45.77 3.09 -11.38
CA LYS A 708 -46.38 4.38 -11.65
C LYS A 708 -46.19 4.72 -13.12
N VAL A 709 -47.28 4.86 -13.86
CA VAL A 709 -47.25 5.39 -15.23
C VAL A 709 -47.58 6.88 -15.17
N ASN A 710 -46.56 7.70 -15.34
CA ASN A 710 -46.67 9.17 -15.32
C ASN A 710 -47.04 9.69 -16.71
N ASN A 711 -47.83 10.77 -16.73
CA ASN A 711 -48.41 11.33 -17.95
C ASN A 711 -49.24 10.31 -18.76
N ALA A 712 -49.97 9.45 -18.05
CA ALA A 712 -50.76 8.37 -18.62
C ALA A 712 -51.82 8.83 -19.62
N GLN A 713 -52.31 10.06 -19.51
CA GLN A 713 -53.25 10.67 -20.47
C GLN A 713 -52.70 10.72 -21.91
N ASN A 714 -51.37 10.69 -22.06
CA ASN A 714 -50.70 10.72 -23.35
C ASN A 714 -50.56 9.31 -23.97
N LEU A 715 -50.93 8.23 -23.26
CA LEU A 715 -50.90 6.89 -23.84
C LEU A 715 -51.84 6.79 -25.05
N THR A 716 -51.44 6.05 -26.09
CA THR A 716 -52.34 5.74 -27.19
C THR A 716 -53.57 5.02 -26.66
N LYS A 717 -54.76 5.61 -26.85
CA LYS A 717 -56.01 5.05 -26.34
C LYS A 717 -56.39 3.75 -27.07
N ASN A 718 -57.19 2.93 -26.39
CA ASN A 718 -57.74 1.65 -26.88
C ASN A 718 -56.66 0.67 -27.37
N LYS A 719 -55.44 0.81 -26.86
CA LYS A 719 -54.29 -0.03 -27.16
C LYS A 719 -53.73 -0.60 -25.86
N GLU A 720 -53.37 -1.87 -25.89
CA GLU A 720 -52.67 -2.50 -24.78
C GLU A 720 -51.20 -2.04 -24.76
N HIS A 721 -50.76 -1.52 -23.61
CA HIS A 721 -49.39 -1.14 -23.33
C HIS A 721 -48.81 -2.11 -22.30
N VAL A 722 -47.93 -3.00 -22.76
CA VAL A 722 -47.28 -3.99 -21.90
C VAL A 722 -46.19 -3.32 -21.08
N LEU A 723 -46.27 -3.42 -19.75
CA LEU A 723 -45.34 -2.80 -18.81
C LEU A 723 -44.26 -3.79 -18.37
N VAL A 724 -44.65 -5.03 -18.08
CA VAL A 724 -43.75 -6.12 -17.69
C VAL A 724 -44.14 -7.39 -18.41
N LYS A 725 -43.14 -8.11 -18.90
CA LYS A 725 -43.30 -9.43 -19.52
C LYS A 725 -42.25 -10.41 -18.97
N ALA A 726 -42.68 -11.61 -18.61
CA ALA A 726 -41.82 -12.68 -18.09
C ALA A 726 -42.39 -14.06 -18.43
N ARG A 727 -41.63 -15.13 -18.21
CA ARG A 727 -42.13 -16.51 -18.36
C ARG A 727 -43.13 -16.87 -17.27
N ASN A 728 -42.89 -16.38 -16.06
CA ASN A 728 -43.79 -16.45 -14.93
C ASN A 728 -43.75 -15.13 -14.15
N ILE A 729 -44.90 -14.65 -13.66
CA ILE A 729 -45.01 -13.48 -12.80
C ILE A 729 -45.69 -13.91 -11.50
N ASP A 730 -44.96 -13.83 -10.40
CA ASP A 730 -45.46 -14.11 -9.07
C ASP A 730 -45.78 -12.83 -8.32
N TYR A 731 -46.85 -12.88 -7.55
CA TYR A 731 -47.34 -11.78 -6.74
C TYR A 731 -47.30 -12.24 -5.28
N ASN A 732 -46.54 -11.54 -4.44
CA ASN A 732 -46.32 -11.94 -3.06
C ASN A 732 -46.69 -10.81 -2.11
N LEU A 733 -47.59 -11.08 -1.18
CA LEU A 733 -47.92 -10.17 -0.09
C LEU A 733 -47.05 -10.49 1.14
N VAL A 734 -46.24 -9.54 1.61
CA VAL A 734 -45.42 -9.69 2.81
C VAL A 734 -45.98 -8.87 3.97
N GLY A 735 -45.93 -9.44 5.18
CA GLY A 735 -46.24 -8.74 6.42
C GLY A 735 -45.17 -7.72 6.79
N VAL A 736 -45.56 -6.68 7.53
CA VAL A 736 -44.64 -5.64 8.03
C VAL A 736 -44.31 -5.92 9.49
N GLN A 737 -43.03 -5.93 9.87
CA GLN A 737 -42.63 -6.03 11.28
C GLN A 737 -43.24 -4.87 12.09
N GLY A 738 -43.96 -5.20 13.17
CA GLY A 738 -44.60 -4.21 14.06
C GLY A 738 -46.07 -3.89 13.74
N ALA A 739 -46.62 -4.40 12.64
CA ALA A 739 -48.05 -4.37 12.36
C ALA A 739 -48.67 -5.73 12.77
N SER A 740 -49.66 -5.71 13.66
CA SER A 740 -50.43 -6.89 14.05
C SER A 740 -51.36 -7.28 12.90
N TYR A 741 -50.84 -8.00 11.91
CA TYR A 741 -51.69 -8.71 10.96
C TYR A 741 -52.02 -10.07 11.57
N ASP A 742 -52.90 -10.07 12.56
CA ASP A 742 -53.65 -11.29 12.85
C ASP A 742 -54.49 -11.57 11.61
N ASN A 743 -54.23 -12.73 11.01
CA ASN A 743 -54.75 -13.25 9.74
C ASN A 743 -53.96 -12.89 8.47
N ILE A 744 -52.77 -13.47 8.32
CA ILE A 744 -52.44 -14.20 7.08
C ILE A 744 -53.29 -15.51 7.09
N SER A 745 -54.59 -15.41 7.31
CA SER A 745 -55.54 -16.51 7.16
C SER A 745 -56.47 -16.11 6.04
N ALA A 746 -56.40 -16.88 4.96
CA ALA A 746 -57.22 -16.77 3.78
C ALA A 746 -58.69 -16.50 4.11
N SER A 747 -59.21 -15.38 3.61
CA SER A 747 -60.62 -15.27 3.27
C SER A 747 -60.80 -14.20 2.21
N ASN A 748 -60.87 -14.67 0.96
CA ASN A 748 -61.02 -13.95 -0.31
C ASN A 748 -59.88 -12.99 -0.69
N THR A 749 -59.05 -13.31 -1.70
CA THR A 749 -58.63 -12.38 -2.77
C THR A 749 -57.47 -12.90 -3.63
N ASN A 750 -57.63 -12.76 -4.93
CA ASN A 750 -56.62 -12.97 -5.95
C ASN A 750 -55.47 -11.94 -5.77
N LEU A 751 -54.23 -12.39 -5.47
CA LEU A 751 -53.05 -11.51 -5.29
C LEU A 751 -52.79 -10.61 -6.51
N MET A 752 -53.21 -11.05 -7.70
CA MET A 752 -53.14 -10.26 -8.93
C MET A 752 -54.11 -9.08 -8.90
N GLU A 753 -55.29 -9.23 -8.31
CA GLU A 753 -56.25 -8.13 -8.12
C GLU A 753 -55.73 -7.10 -7.10
N GLN A 754 -55.12 -7.56 -6.00
CA GLN A 754 -54.47 -6.65 -5.05
C GLN A 754 -53.29 -5.90 -5.67
N PHE A 755 -52.55 -6.54 -6.58
CA PHE A 755 -51.47 -5.89 -7.31
C PHE A 755 -52.01 -4.79 -8.25
N LYS A 756 -53.16 -4.98 -8.91
CA LYS A 756 -53.78 -3.93 -9.75
C LYS A 756 -54.06 -2.64 -9.00
N GLU A 757 -54.27 -2.68 -7.68
CA GLU A 757 -54.44 -1.49 -6.83
C GLU A 757 -53.11 -0.75 -6.59
N ARG A 758 -51.98 -1.42 -6.81
CA ARG A 758 -50.61 -0.89 -6.67
C ARG A 758 -49.95 -0.57 -8.03
N LEU A 759 -50.68 -0.73 -9.12
CA LEU A 759 -50.36 -0.21 -10.44
C LEU A 759 -51.12 1.11 -10.63
N ALA A 760 -50.43 2.24 -10.56
CA ALA A 760 -51.04 3.58 -10.59
C ALA A 760 -50.77 4.29 -11.92
N LEU A 761 -51.78 4.99 -12.45
CA LEU A 761 -51.68 5.83 -13.64
C LEU A 761 -51.95 7.28 -13.22
N TYR A 762 -51.08 8.19 -13.64
CA TYR A 762 -51.13 9.59 -13.25
C TYR A 762 -51.32 10.51 -14.46
N ASN A 763 -52.24 11.47 -14.32
CA ASN A 763 -52.43 12.59 -15.23
C ASN A 763 -52.10 13.89 -14.48
N ASN A 764 -51.06 14.62 -14.91
CA ASN A 764 -50.58 15.84 -14.27
C ASN A 764 -50.45 15.70 -12.74
N ASN A 765 -49.72 14.65 -12.29
CA ASN A 765 -49.50 14.27 -10.89
C ASN A 765 -50.74 13.80 -10.10
N ASN A 766 -51.93 13.80 -10.70
CA ASN A 766 -53.14 13.26 -10.07
C ASN A 766 -53.42 11.84 -10.55
N ARG A 767 -53.77 10.94 -9.63
CA ARG A 767 -54.04 9.53 -9.93
C ARG A 767 -55.39 9.40 -10.67
N MET A 768 -55.38 8.79 -11.85
CA MET A 768 -56.56 8.67 -12.72
C MET A 768 -57.15 7.24 -12.81
N ASP A 769 -56.39 6.23 -12.40
CA ASP A 769 -56.86 4.83 -12.37
C ASP A 769 -57.77 4.54 -11.18
N ILE A 770 -57.40 5.08 -10.03
CA ILE A 770 -58.15 4.97 -8.79
C ILE A 770 -58.15 6.36 -8.16
N CYS A 771 -59.33 6.96 -8.06
CA CYS A 771 -59.49 8.20 -7.32
C CYS A 771 -59.63 7.88 -5.84
N VAL A 772 -58.61 8.27 -5.07
CA VAL A 772 -58.54 8.09 -3.63
C VAL A 772 -59.08 9.36 -2.98
N VAL A 773 -60.26 9.30 -2.37
CA VAL A 773 -60.90 10.47 -1.76
C VAL A 773 -60.90 10.30 -0.24
N ARG A 774 -60.00 11.02 0.45
CA ARG A 774 -59.91 10.96 1.91
C ARG A 774 -61.15 11.60 2.55
N LYS A 775 -61.43 11.19 3.78
CA LYS A 775 -62.56 11.72 4.55
C LYS A 775 -62.41 13.23 4.73
N ASP A 776 -63.52 13.96 4.58
CA ASP A 776 -63.60 15.41 4.73
C ASP A 776 -62.63 16.20 3.81
N ASN A 777 -62.32 15.66 2.61
CA ASN A 777 -61.37 16.26 1.68
C ASN A 777 -61.91 16.42 0.25
N LEU A 778 -62.60 17.55 0.02
CA LEU A 778 -63.13 17.93 -1.30
C LEU A 778 -62.04 18.22 -2.34
N ASN A 779 -60.79 18.48 -1.94
CA ASN A 779 -59.69 18.69 -2.89
C ASN A 779 -59.31 17.39 -3.59
N ASP A 780 -59.45 16.24 -2.93
CA ASP A 780 -59.22 14.94 -3.56
C ASP A 780 -60.26 14.67 -4.67
N ILE A 781 -61.50 15.16 -4.50
CA ILE A 781 -62.57 15.11 -5.53
C ILE A 781 -62.20 16.01 -6.72
N LYS A 782 -61.73 17.24 -6.47
CA LYS A 782 -61.26 18.14 -7.53
C LYS A 782 -60.07 17.55 -8.29
N ALA A 783 -59.10 16.98 -7.56
CA ALA A 783 -57.94 16.31 -8.12
C ALA A 783 -58.34 15.12 -9.01
N CYS A 784 -59.28 14.30 -8.55
CA CYS A 784 -59.88 13.24 -9.35
C CYS A 784 -60.56 13.80 -10.62
N GLY A 785 -61.39 14.84 -10.48
CA GLY A 785 -62.06 15.50 -11.59
C GLY A 785 -61.09 16.03 -12.65
N MET A 786 -59.99 16.65 -12.22
CA MET A 786 -58.90 17.09 -13.10
C MET A 786 -58.20 15.90 -13.77
N ALA A 787 -57.92 14.83 -13.03
CA ALA A 787 -57.22 13.64 -13.54
C ALA A 787 -58.02 12.93 -14.63
N ILE A 788 -59.35 12.84 -14.48
CA ILE A 788 -60.22 12.13 -15.42
C ILE A 788 -60.86 13.05 -16.48
N GLY A 789 -60.72 14.37 -16.35
CA GLY A 789 -61.30 15.35 -17.26
C GLY A 789 -62.79 15.62 -17.03
N ASN A 790 -63.31 15.40 -15.81
CA ASN A 790 -64.70 15.66 -15.47
C ASN A 790 -64.86 17.03 -14.80
N GLN A 791 -65.29 18.02 -15.59
CA GLN A 791 -65.49 19.40 -15.11
C GLN A 791 -66.57 19.52 -14.03
N ALA A 792 -67.58 18.63 -14.02
CA ALA A 792 -68.62 18.68 -13.00
C ALA A 792 -68.05 18.38 -11.60
N MET A 793 -67.10 17.45 -11.50
CA MET A 793 -66.39 17.16 -10.23
C MET A 793 -65.49 18.29 -9.78
N VAL A 794 -64.88 19.03 -10.73
CA VAL A 794 -64.00 20.17 -10.42
C VAL A 794 -64.81 21.37 -9.92
N ASN A 795 -65.91 21.68 -10.62
CA ASN A 795 -66.73 22.86 -10.34
C ASN A 795 -67.69 22.64 -9.16
N ASN A 796 -68.21 21.41 -8.98
CA ASN A 796 -69.21 21.08 -7.96
C ASN A 796 -68.79 19.83 -7.15
N PRO A 797 -67.68 19.88 -6.38
CA PRO A 797 -67.16 18.72 -5.66
C PRO A 797 -68.12 18.16 -4.60
N GLU A 798 -68.99 19.00 -4.02
CA GLU A 798 -70.01 18.60 -3.03
C GLU A 798 -70.99 17.54 -3.58
N ASN A 799 -71.28 17.57 -4.88
CA ASN A 799 -72.17 16.59 -5.53
C ASN A 799 -71.58 15.17 -5.53
N TYR A 800 -70.30 15.03 -5.22
CA TYR A 800 -69.56 13.77 -5.21
C TYR A 800 -69.11 13.37 -3.80
N LYS A 801 -69.70 13.99 -2.76
CA LYS A 801 -69.36 13.72 -1.36
C LYS A 801 -69.56 12.25 -0.95
N TYR A 802 -70.42 11.51 -1.66
CA TYR A 802 -70.59 10.06 -1.48
C TYR A 802 -69.30 9.24 -1.75
N LEU A 803 -68.27 9.84 -2.34
CA LEU A 803 -66.93 9.25 -2.55
C LEU A 803 -65.99 9.45 -1.35
N GLU A 804 -66.30 10.31 -0.38
CA GLU A 804 -65.44 10.52 0.78
C GLU A 804 -65.19 9.22 1.56
N GLY A 805 -63.94 8.98 1.93
CA GLY A 805 -63.52 7.75 2.60
C GLY A 805 -63.47 6.54 1.67
N LYS A 806 -63.60 6.73 0.35
CA LYS A 806 -63.61 5.64 -0.65
C LYS A 806 -62.51 5.84 -1.72
N ALA A 807 -62.10 4.71 -2.29
CA ALA A 807 -61.32 4.61 -3.51
C ALA A 807 -62.26 4.18 -4.66
N TRP A 808 -62.44 5.07 -5.65
CA TRP A 808 -63.25 4.81 -6.85
C TRP A 808 -62.37 4.33 -8.00
N LYS A 809 -62.70 3.17 -8.58
CA LYS A 809 -61.97 2.56 -9.71
C LYS A 809 -62.53 3.09 -11.03
N ASN A 810 -61.68 3.69 -11.85
CA ASN A 810 -62.07 4.19 -13.17
C ASN A 810 -62.16 3.04 -14.19
N THR A 811 -63.37 2.69 -14.62
CA THR A 811 -63.62 1.57 -15.55
C THR A 811 -63.16 1.84 -16.98
N GLY A 812 -62.82 3.10 -17.29
CA GLY A 812 -62.17 3.49 -18.54
C GLY A 812 -60.71 3.04 -18.64
N ILE A 813 -60.11 2.54 -17.56
CA ILE A 813 -58.75 2.01 -17.53
C ILE A 813 -58.81 0.53 -17.18
N ASN A 814 -58.42 -0.32 -18.14
CA ASN A 814 -58.26 -1.74 -17.89
C ASN A 814 -56.81 -2.05 -17.50
N LYS A 815 -56.63 -2.91 -16.50
CA LYS A 815 -55.32 -3.37 -16.01
C LYS A 815 -55.25 -4.89 -16.11
N THR A 816 -54.27 -5.37 -16.86
CA THR A 816 -53.92 -6.79 -16.92
C THR A 816 -52.81 -7.06 -15.92
N ALA A 817 -53.02 -8.02 -15.03
CA ALA A 817 -51.99 -8.58 -14.17
C ALA A 817 -52.21 -10.09 -14.18
N ASN A 818 -51.49 -10.80 -15.06
CA ASN A 818 -51.53 -12.25 -15.14
C ASN A 818 -50.16 -12.88 -14.83
N ASN A 819 -50.03 -14.20 -15.00
CA ASN A 819 -48.81 -14.94 -14.72
C ASN A 819 -47.69 -14.73 -15.78
N THR A 820 -47.91 -13.95 -16.84
CA THR A 820 -46.89 -13.71 -17.89
C THR A 820 -46.74 -12.24 -18.25
N THR A 821 -47.77 -11.44 -17.99
CA THR A 821 -47.93 -10.10 -18.52
C THR A 821 -48.59 -9.17 -17.49
N ILE A 822 -47.99 -8.00 -17.31
CA ILE A 822 -48.61 -6.83 -16.67
C ILE A 822 -48.77 -5.76 -17.74
N ALA A 823 -49.99 -5.28 -17.97
CA ALA A 823 -50.30 -4.31 -19.01
C ALA A 823 -51.42 -3.36 -18.59
N VAL A 824 -51.54 -2.25 -19.32
CA VAL A 824 -52.62 -1.27 -19.16
C VAL A 824 -53.24 -0.94 -20.51
N ASN A 825 -54.55 -0.74 -20.54
CA ASN A 825 -55.27 -0.23 -21.70
C ASN A 825 -56.11 0.98 -21.27
N LEU A 826 -55.79 2.15 -21.82
CA LEU A 826 -56.47 3.40 -21.54
C LEU A 826 -57.58 3.60 -22.59
N GLY A 827 -58.84 3.52 -22.17
CA GLY A 827 -60.00 3.91 -22.97
C GLY A 827 -60.41 5.36 -22.74
N ASN A 828 -61.71 5.62 -22.84
CA ASN A 828 -62.30 6.88 -22.37
C ASN A 828 -62.60 6.78 -20.87
N ASN A 829 -62.23 7.81 -20.11
CA ASN A 829 -62.49 7.84 -18.67
C ASN A 829 -63.99 7.71 -18.39
N SER A 830 -64.32 6.88 -17.41
CA SER A 830 -65.66 6.79 -16.84
C SER A 830 -65.91 7.94 -15.86
N THR A 831 -67.17 8.15 -15.47
CA THR A 831 -67.54 9.11 -14.42
C THR A 831 -68.17 8.36 -13.23
N PRO A 832 -67.85 8.75 -11.98
CA PRO A 832 -68.45 8.11 -10.81
C PRO A 832 -69.94 8.45 -10.72
N THR A 833 -70.73 7.46 -10.30
CA THR A 833 -72.17 7.59 -9.99
C THR A 833 -72.44 7.04 -8.59
N GLU A 834 -73.40 7.63 -7.88
CA GLU A 834 -73.66 7.40 -6.44
C GLU A 834 -73.92 5.92 -6.09
N ASN A 835 -74.52 5.15 -7.01
CA ASN A 835 -74.81 3.72 -6.87
C ASN A 835 -74.12 2.85 -7.93
N GLY A 836 -73.01 3.31 -8.53
CA GLY A 836 -72.36 2.66 -9.67
C GLY A 836 -71.49 1.43 -9.36
N GLY A 837 -71.40 0.99 -8.10
CA GLY A 837 -70.70 -0.25 -7.69
C GLY A 837 -69.16 -0.22 -7.73
N ASN A 838 -68.53 0.78 -8.35
CA ASN A 838 -67.07 0.84 -8.57
C ASN A 838 -66.26 1.49 -7.43
N THR A 839 -66.77 1.43 -6.19
CA THR A 839 -66.11 2.05 -5.02
C THR A 839 -65.73 1.00 -3.99
N THR A 840 -64.60 1.21 -3.32
CA THR A 840 -64.11 0.41 -2.19
C THR A 840 -63.74 1.34 -1.04
N ASN A 841 -63.86 0.90 0.22
CA ASN A 841 -63.43 1.73 1.35
C ASN A 841 -61.92 1.93 1.34
N LEU A 842 -61.44 3.08 1.82
CA LEU A 842 -60.01 3.32 1.95
C LEU A 842 -59.36 2.32 2.93
N PRO A 843 -58.14 1.86 2.62
CA PRO A 843 -57.38 1.04 3.57
C PRO A 843 -57.02 1.86 4.81
N THR A 844 -57.07 1.23 5.98
CA THR A 844 -56.70 1.86 7.26
C THR A 844 -55.50 1.15 7.87
N ASN A 845 -54.48 1.92 8.27
CA ASN A 845 -53.38 1.39 9.09
C ASN A 845 -53.89 1.28 10.54
N THR A 846 -54.53 0.18 10.93
CA THR A 846 -54.84 -0.06 12.35
C THR A 846 -53.56 -0.52 13.06
N THR A 847 -52.79 0.41 13.60
CA THR A 847 -51.86 0.10 14.69
C THR A 847 -52.70 -0.21 15.93
N ASN A 848 -52.91 -1.49 16.22
CA ASN A 848 -53.50 -1.89 17.49
C ASN A 848 -52.60 -1.38 18.63
N ASN A 849 -53.07 -0.38 19.37
CA ASN A 849 -52.52 0.05 20.68
C ASN A 849 -52.62 -1.06 21.76
N ALA A 850 -52.84 -2.32 21.38
CA ALA A 850 -52.94 -3.46 22.30
C ALA A 850 -51.59 -3.82 22.97
N ARG A 851 -50.44 -3.33 22.47
CA ARG A 851 -49.12 -3.58 23.09
C ARG A 851 -48.72 -2.60 24.18
N PHE A 852 -49.34 -1.43 24.31
CA PHE A 852 -49.08 -0.53 25.45
C PHE A 852 -49.89 -0.91 26.71
N ALA A 853 -50.95 -1.70 26.58
CA ALA A 853 -51.70 -2.22 27.74
C ALA A 853 -51.00 -3.39 28.45
N ARG A 854 -50.10 -4.14 27.78
CA ARG A 854 -49.39 -5.28 28.40
C ARG A 854 -48.14 -4.89 29.21
N TYR A 855 -47.62 -3.68 29.07
CA TYR A 855 -46.55 -3.17 29.96
C TYR A 855 -47.08 -2.44 31.21
N ALA A 856 -48.37 -2.07 31.24
CA ALA A 856 -49.01 -1.51 32.42
C ALA A 856 -49.49 -2.57 33.44
N LEU A 857 -49.66 -3.82 33.01
CA LEU A 857 -50.09 -4.94 33.87
C LEU A 857 -48.96 -5.79 34.45
N ILE A 858 -47.70 -5.59 34.03
CA ILE A 858 -46.51 -6.29 34.58
C ILE A 858 -45.77 -5.41 35.60
N LYS A 859 -46.30 -4.22 35.93
CA LYS A 859 -45.80 -3.36 37.01
C LYS A 859 -46.64 -3.41 38.29
N ASN A 860 -47.67 -4.27 38.33
CA ASN A 860 -48.54 -4.57 39.47
C ASN A 860 -48.77 -6.10 39.60
N ALA A 861 -47.71 -6.89 39.46
CA ALA A 861 -47.65 -8.30 39.85
C ALA A 861 -46.28 -8.58 40.47
#